data_AF-A0A0F7ZL36-F1
#
_entry.id   AF-A0A0F7ZL36-F1
#
_cell.length_a   1.000
_cell.length_b   1.000
_cell.length_c   1.000
_cell.angle_alpha   90.00
_cell.angle_beta   90.00
_cell.angle_gamma   90.00
#
_symmetry.space_group_name_H-M   'P 1'
#
loop_
_entity.id
_entity.type
_entity.pdbx_description
1 polymer ?
#
loop_
_entity_poly.entity_id
_entity_poly.type
_entity_poly.pdbx_seq_one_letter_code
_entity_poly.pdbx_strand_id
1 'polypeptide(L)'
;MSEKLIPSNPDDLMVTRKVTPSIVTFSLPFLRFGKLRVGGRGTLVKLSSGSLAIFSPVALTPPTKAKVQEMGGNVGYIIAPDIEHHIYVSEWATEYPSAKLIGPEGLPEKRAKQQNDPKIGSDKFDVIFTKDNKRQVHVSPEFDADFEYEYCDGHANQELVFLYRPDRVLIQADLMFNLPATEQYSKAPEADQKSAGFADSLYQGVQSTQGDATWMRRFNWYLAAKDRTSLNDSIKFIDKWDFSTIIPCHGDVIEGDGKEVFRKVFKWHLEEEQNPNTQTIASFRRWGHEPIAAMTDYGRMDPFSFAGSKDVDYPVSIRIMNLEGEEPPVKHSTLLDRPDLRHIGSNTSPFSDLYVTVQVWAGSKPLTAPVQTAYKSFRSERKWNEWLELPITYKQLPINARLAITIWDLSPTGGKLSLDHAIPFGGTTLPMFDGENQVQKGRQKCLVHRHKRADGTDNSRTPALVAPRKPNSRAGNITPLDKDAEELDRMEKLFKRHEMGEIPRVDWLDQMVFRSFEKRGLQAAKSSMRMLQRQRAINGGDNDKDSDSNEDDTARDERAALAAFLLNVELPRFDFPVVFADHEYEPPPISSLPTLSASQSNLSQRQPQVQFGPGINALGESSDGYGARLIKVYDPEAGQRDNPAEAKHRRLFRSSHRHGILDKDLKPNAKVRDELNMIMSYSPTHILSPEETDLVWKFRYHLTRDKRALTKFVKSVNWSDQSESKQAIQVLGRWTEIDVDDALELLGPSFDNPAVRSYAVDRLRKSDDQELLLYLLQLVQALKYEHISAEAEHESAQDSSLASFLIQRAAANFMLGNYFYWYLMVECDDHSPEQGPDNRNIYRKVAYEFMTELVKRPGGTEDRKTLLRQAELIAILSKIAGDVKVSNESVAKKVDKVKNFLADPKNELVTIDPPLPMPLDPSIKITGVAPDQVMVFKSSLNPIKCTFKTTSGTAYPIIFKLGDDLRQDQLVIQIITLMDQLLQKENLDLKLSPYKILATSTTAGASQFVQSQSLSSIVGKFKTNPALAYLRHHNPDDRQPLGVRQETLDTYVRSCAGYCVITYILGVGDRHLDNLLLAPDGHFFHADFGFILGRDPKPFAPVMKLSKEMVECMGGVNSEHYQRFKQYCFMAYTALRKSSNLILNLFSLMVHANIPDIRLEPDKAVMKVRERFHLELSEEEAIVYFGNVIEGTLTAFAPVVIDKLHEWAQALRA
;
A
#
# COMPACT_ATOMS: atom_id res chain seq x y z
N MET A 1 39.21 28.10 10.06
CA MET A 1 38.36 27.88 8.86
C MET A 1 37.22 28.91 8.79
N SER A 2 36.84 29.51 9.91
CA SER A 2 35.82 30.57 10.03
C SER A 2 36.09 31.82 9.17
N GLU A 3 37.35 32.23 8.99
CA GLU A 3 37.73 33.43 8.22
C GLU A 3 37.28 33.44 6.75
N LYS A 4 37.05 32.27 6.13
CA LYS A 4 36.59 32.16 4.74
C LYS A 4 35.05 32.19 4.60
N LEU A 5 34.33 32.09 5.70
CA LEU A 5 32.86 32.00 5.74
C LEU A 5 32.22 33.36 6.05
N ILE A 6 33.01 34.27 6.60
CA ILE A 6 32.60 35.55 7.17
C ILE A 6 33.11 36.67 6.25
N PRO A 7 32.32 37.72 5.99
CA PRO A 7 32.77 38.88 5.23
C PRO A 7 33.94 39.59 5.93
N SER A 8 34.90 40.08 5.14
CA SER A 8 36.08 40.79 5.66
C SER A 8 35.76 42.13 6.33
N ASN A 9 34.66 42.78 5.94
CA ASN A 9 34.13 43.97 6.60
C ASN A 9 32.64 43.78 6.96
N PRO A 10 32.32 43.15 8.11
CA PRO A 10 30.93 42.89 8.48
C PRO A 10 30.14 44.18 8.74
N ASP A 11 30.79 45.28 9.14
CA ASP A 11 30.10 46.54 9.47
C ASP A 11 29.40 47.18 8.28
N ASP A 12 30.07 47.22 7.13
CA ASP A 12 29.53 47.84 5.92
C ASP A 12 28.36 47.03 5.33
N LEU A 13 28.38 45.72 5.54
CA LEU A 13 27.46 44.76 4.92
C LEU A 13 26.27 44.40 5.81
N MET A 14 26.33 44.69 7.11
CA MET A 14 25.28 44.32 8.05
C MET A 14 23.97 45.08 7.80
N VAL A 15 22.89 44.33 7.74
CA VAL A 15 21.53 44.84 7.70
C VAL A 15 20.89 44.64 9.07
N THR A 16 20.62 45.75 9.76
CA THR A 16 19.89 45.74 11.03
C THR A 16 18.43 46.02 10.76
N ARG A 17 17.56 45.07 11.10
CA ARG A 17 16.11 45.21 10.93
C ARG A 17 15.41 45.04 12.26
N LYS A 18 14.47 45.94 12.55
CA LYS A 18 13.55 45.80 13.67
C LYS A 18 12.33 45.02 13.18
N VAL A 19 12.22 43.74 13.57
CA VAL A 19 11.13 42.85 13.17
C VAL A 19 9.89 43.12 14.01
N THR A 20 10.08 43.32 15.32
CA THR A 20 9.03 43.72 16.27
C THR A 20 9.56 44.79 17.22
N PRO A 21 8.73 45.41 18.07
CA PRO A 21 9.22 46.28 19.14
C PRO A 21 10.31 45.64 20.02
N SER A 22 10.23 44.32 20.22
CA SER A 22 11.08 43.55 21.12
C SER A 22 12.16 42.73 20.40
N ILE A 23 12.11 42.61 19.06
CA ILE A 23 13.03 41.76 18.28
C ILE A 23 13.74 42.56 17.19
N VAL A 24 15.07 42.45 17.17
CA VAL A 24 15.95 43.02 16.16
C VAL A 24 16.82 41.93 15.56
N THR A 25 16.97 41.91 14.24
CA THR A 25 17.83 40.98 13.51
C THR A 25 19.04 41.69 12.93
N PHE A 26 20.16 40.97 12.91
CA PHE A 26 21.43 41.38 12.31
C PHE A 26 21.77 40.40 11.18
N SER A 27 21.52 40.83 9.95
CA SER A 27 21.63 40.01 8.74
C SER A 27 22.92 40.34 7.98
N LEU A 28 23.67 39.32 7.57
CA LEU A 28 25.00 39.45 6.93
C LEU A 28 25.17 38.43 5.79
N PRO A 29 25.96 38.73 4.75
CA PRO A 29 26.36 37.73 3.77
C PRO A 29 27.10 36.57 4.44
N PHE A 30 26.73 35.33 4.12
CA PHE A 30 27.37 34.14 4.67
C PHE A 30 27.36 33.00 3.65
N LEU A 31 28.53 32.38 3.48
CA LEU A 31 28.73 31.28 2.55
C LEU A 31 28.79 29.94 3.29
N ARG A 32 27.86 29.03 3.01
CA ARG A 32 27.94 27.64 3.47
C ARG A 32 28.97 26.88 2.60
N PHE A 33 29.87 26.15 3.24
CA PHE A 33 31.02 25.47 2.61
C PHE A 33 31.91 26.39 1.74
N GLY A 34 31.85 27.71 1.97
CA GLY A 34 32.57 28.71 1.18
C GLY A 34 32.08 28.90 -0.26
N LYS A 35 30.91 28.36 -0.64
CA LYS A 35 30.38 28.42 -2.02
C LYS A 35 28.88 28.68 -2.16
N LEU A 36 28.06 28.26 -1.18
CA LEU A 36 26.60 28.39 -1.26
C LEU A 36 26.13 29.63 -0.49
N ARG A 37 25.38 30.51 -1.13
CA ARG A 37 24.91 31.76 -0.52
C ARG A 37 23.64 31.50 0.26
N VAL A 38 23.77 31.43 1.59
CA VAL A 38 22.65 31.18 2.50
C VAL A 38 22.33 32.38 3.38
N GLY A 39 23.30 33.30 3.55
CA GLY A 39 23.18 34.47 4.42
C GLY A 39 23.16 34.08 5.91
N GLY A 40 23.75 34.85 6.80
CA GLY A 40 23.74 34.59 8.24
C GLY A 40 22.89 35.63 8.96
N ARG A 41 22.22 35.23 10.05
CA ARG A 41 21.42 36.14 10.88
C ARG A 41 21.59 35.83 12.36
N GLY A 42 21.86 36.88 13.12
CA GLY A 42 21.71 36.89 14.59
C GLY A 42 20.42 37.58 14.99
N THR A 43 19.75 37.06 16.02
CA THR A 43 18.45 37.58 16.47
C THR A 43 18.53 38.01 17.92
N LEU A 44 18.34 39.30 18.19
CA LEU A 44 18.34 39.90 19.51
C LEU A 44 16.90 40.12 19.97
N VAL A 45 16.54 39.52 21.10
CA VAL A 45 15.20 39.57 21.68
C VAL A 45 15.27 40.24 23.04
N LYS A 46 14.35 41.17 23.29
CA LYS A 46 14.13 41.79 24.59
C LYS A 46 12.99 41.08 25.32
N LEU A 47 13.33 40.42 26.42
CA LEU A 47 12.39 39.75 27.31
C LEU A 47 11.50 40.78 28.02
N SER A 48 10.34 40.32 28.50
CA SER A 48 9.40 41.06 29.35
C SER A 48 10.05 41.56 30.64
N SER A 49 11.09 40.87 31.14
CA SER A 49 11.90 41.31 32.30
C SER A 49 12.81 42.50 32.00
N GLY A 50 13.04 42.80 30.72
CA GLY A 50 13.97 43.83 30.24
C GLY A 50 15.37 43.30 29.89
N SER A 51 15.68 42.04 30.24
CA SER A 51 16.90 41.34 29.81
C SER A 51 16.89 41.05 28.31
N LEU A 52 18.07 40.90 27.70
CA LEU A 52 18.24 40.61 26.28
C LEU A 52 18.76 39.17 26.07
N ALA A 53 18.26 38.50 25.04
CA ALA A 53 18.72 37.20 24.57
C ALA A 53 19.19 37.29 23.12
N ILE A 54 20.39 36.78 22.82
CA ILE A 54 20.95 36.74 21.46
C ILE A 54 21.02 35.30 20.95
N PHE A 55 20.35 35.03 19.83
CA PHE A 55 20.34 33.74 19.15
C PHE A 55 21.26 33.79 17.94
N SER A 56 22.12 32.78 17.79
CA SER A 56 23.11 32.69 16.70
C SER A 56 23.91 33.99 16.57
N PRO A 57 24.73 34.36 17.58
CA PRO A 57 25.46 35.62 17.58
C PRO A 57 26.26 35.82 16.28
N VAL A 58 26.29 37.06 15.80
CA VAL A 58 27.11 37.51 14.65
C VAL A 58 28.31 38.32 15.16
N ALA A 59 29.15 38.86 14.26
CA ALA A 59 30.26 39.73 14.66
C ALA A 59 29.78 40.89 15.56
N LEU A 60 30.46 41.11 16.71
CA LEU A 60 30.05 42.12 17.68
C LEU A 60 30.68 43.47 17.33
N THR A 61 30.11 44.11 16.32
CA THR A 61 30.63 45.37 15.80
C THR A 61 30.07 46.61 16.52
N PRO A 62 30.64 47.83 16.35
CA PRO A 62 30.15 49.03 17.04
C PRO A 62 28.65 49.32 16.81
N PRO A 63 28.09 49.19 15.59
CA PRO A 63 26.64 49.29 15.37
C PRO A 63 25.82 48.23 16.11
N THR A 64 26.32 46.99 16.17
CA THR A 64 25.66 45.89 16.91
C THR A 64 25.64 46.21 18.41
N LYS A 65 26.75 46.67 18.97
CA LYS A 65 26.84 47.11 20.38
C LYS A 65 25.91 48.29 20.67
N ALA A 66 25.88 49.29 19.79
CA ALA A 66 24.99 50.44 19.93
C ALA A 66 23.51 50.01 19.96
N LYS A 67 23.14 49.03 19.12
CA LYS A 67 21.77 48.51 19.08
C LYS A 67 21.41 47.70 20.33
N VAL A 68 22.34 46.91 20.87
CA VAL A 68 22.18 46.23 22.15
C VAL A 68 21.94 47.26 23.27
N GLN A 69 22.70 48.34 23.31
CA GLN A 69 22.50 49.43 24.27
C GLN A 69 21.15 50.12 24.11
N GLU A 70 20.72 50.40 22.87
CA GLU A 70 19.40 50.96 22.57
C GLU A 70 18.26 50.08 23.10
N MET A 71 18.42 48.75 23.04
CA MET A 71 17.39 47.81 23.50
C MET A 71 17.39 47.59 25.02
N GLY A 72 18.40 48.05 25.75
CA GLY A 72 18.47 47.98 27.22
C GLY A 72 19.83 47.57 27.78
N GLY A 73 20.78 47.16 26.92
CA GLY A 73 22.18 46.91 27.29
C GLY A 73 22.46 45.63 28.10
N ASN A 74 21.46 45.05 28.75
CA ASN A 74 21.62 43.88 29.62
C ASN A 74 21.43 42.56 28.85
N VAL A 75 22.49 42.03 28.24
CA VAL A 75 22.46 40.68 27.62
C VAL A 75 22.57 39.61 28.70
N GLY A 76 21.46 38.93 28.98
CA GLY A 76 21.37 37.86 29.98
C GLY A 76 21.55 36.46 29.42
N TYR A 77 21.36 36.27 28.11
CA TYR A 77 21.35 34.95 27.47
C TYR A 77 22.03 34.97 26.10
N ILE A 78 22.94 34.03 25.86
CA ILE A 78 23.59 33.81 24.56
C ILE A 78 23.32 32.37 24.15
N ILE A 79 22.69 32.19 22.98
CA ILE A 79 22.18 30.90 22.52
C ILE A 79 22.89 30.49 21.24
N ALA A 80 23.53 29.31 21.27
CA ALA A 80 23.95 28.58 20.10
C ALA A 80 22.83 27.59 19.72
N PRO A 81 22.01 27.90 18.70
CA PRO A 81 20.81 27.12 18.41
C PRO A 81 21.10 25.72 17.89
N ASP A 82 22.30 25.43 17.37
CA ASP A 82 22.69 24.08 16.97
C ASP A 82 24.22 23.89 17.07
N ILE A 83 24.72 22.74 16.59
CA ILE A 83 26.15 22.43 16.61
C ILE A 83 27.01 23.26 15.62
N GLU A 84 26.43 24.03 14.71
CA GLU A 84 27.13 24.85 13.70
C GLU A 84 27.07 26.36 14.00
N HIS A 85 26.04 26.84 14.70
CA HIS A 85 25.78 28.27 14.96
C HIS A 85 26.44 28.78 16.25
N HIS A 86 27.76 28.58 16.37
CA HIS A 86 28.52 28.91 17.58
C HIS A 86 29.76 29.77 17.37
N ILE A 87 30.02 30.24 16.13
CA ILE A 87 31.28 30.89 15.75
C ILE A 87 31.58 32.12 16.61
N TYR A 88 30.58 32.95 16.92
CA TYR A 88 30.76 34.21 17.65
C TYR A 88 30.39 34.14 19.14
N VAL A 89 30.08 32.96 19.67
CA VAL A 89 29.66 32.80 21.07
C VAL A 89 30.73 33.34 22.04
N SER A 90 32.01 33.08 21.78
CA SER A 90 33.12 33.51 22.66
C SER A 90 33.29 35.02 22.68
N GLU A 91 33.11 35.68 21.53
CA GLU A 91 33.21 37.14 21.39
C GLU A 91 32.11 37.83 22.21
N TRP A 92 30.88 37.31 22.16
CA TRP A 92 29.76 37.82 22.96
C TRP A 92 29.88 37.46 24.44
N ALA A 93 30.34 36.26 24.78
CA ALA A 93 30.55 35.82 26.16
C ALA A 93 31.65 36.66 26.85
N THR A 94 32.66 37.10 26.10
CA THR A 94 33.72 37.97 26.62
C THR A 94 33.20 39.38 26.94
N GLU A 95 32.33 39.94 26.09
CA GLU A 95 31.73 41.26 26.33
C GLU A 95 30.67 41.23 27.44
N TYR A 96 29.87 40.16 27.49
CA TYR A 96 28.76 39.98 28.44
C TYR A 96 29.01 38.75 29.32
N PRO A 97 29.99 38.81 30.25
CA PRO A 97 30.41 37.64 31.03
C PRO A 97 29.34 37.16 32.04
N SER A 98 28.32 37.96 32.31
CA SER A 98 27.18 37.58 33.15
C SER A 98 26.08 36.83 32.39
N ALA A 99 26.17 36.74 31.05
CA ALA A 99 25.18 36.07 30.22
C ALA A 99 25.31 34.55 30.32
N LYS A 100 24.18 33.86 30.45
CA LYS A 100 24.14 32.39 30.42
C LYS A 100 24.33 31.86 29.01
N LEU A 101 25.22 30.89 28.84
CA LEU A 101 25.47 30.20 27.57
C LEU A 101 24.58 28.97 27.44
N ILE A 102 23.83 28.89 26.34
CA ILE A 102 22.86 27.81 26.08
C ILE A 102 23.21 27.12 24.75
N GLY A 103 23.19 25.79 24.73
CA GLY A 103 23.43 25.02 23.51
C GLY A 103 23.00 23.56 23.59
N PRO A 104 23.09 22.81 22.48
CA PRO A 104 22.76 21.39 22.45
C PRO A 104 23.93 20.50 22.95
N GLU A 105 23.62 19.24 23.25
CA GLU A 105 24.63 18.20 23.47
C GLU A 105 25.58 18.07 22.27
N GLY A 106 26.83 17.68 22.50
CA GLY A 106 27.85 17.54 21.46
C GLY A 106 28.55 18.85 21.09
N LEU A 107 27.91 20.01 21.29
CA LEU A 107 28.53 21.31 21.00
C LEU A 107 29.74 21.63 21.91
N PRO A 108 29.68 21.45 23.25
CA PRO A 108 30.84 21.66 24.11
C PRO A 108 32.04 20.78 23.70
N GLU A 109 31.79 19.51 23.36
CA GLU A 109 32.81 18.57 22.91
C GLU A 109 33.40 18.97 21.55
N LYS A 110 32.56 19.45 20.62
CA LYS A 110 33.00 19.97 19.31
C LYS A 110 33.91 21.18 19.48
N ARG A 111 33.52 22.13 20.34
CA ARG A 111 34.32 23.33 20.64
C ARG A 111 35.63 22.99 21.33
N ALA A 112 35.63 22.02 22.25
CA ALA A 112 36.84 21.54 22.91
C ALA A 112 37.88 20.95 21.93
N LYS A 113 37.43 20.40 20.79
CA LYS A 113 38.29 19.85 19.71
C LYS A 113 38.77 20.92 18.71
N GLN A 114 38.19 22.12 18.72
CA GLN A 114 38.44 23.18 17.72
C GLN A 114 39.40 24.28 18.21
N GLN A 115 40.32 23.96 19.12
CA GLN A 115 41.25 24.92 19.76
C GLN A 115 42.17 25.70 18.79
N ASN A 116 42.22 25.32 17.51
CA ASN A 116 43.04 25.97 16.48
C ASN A 116 42.32 27.11 15.72
N ASP A 117 41.03 27.40 15.99
CA ASP A 117 40.30 28.51 15.36
C ASP A 117 40.24 29.72 16.32
N PRO A 118 40.79 30.89 15.95
CA PRO A 118 40.93 32.04 16.86
C PRO A 118 39.60 32.64 17.31
N LYS A 119 38.47 32.30 16.64
CA LYS A 119 37.13 32.76 17.02
C LYS A 119 36.41 31.85 18.03
N ILE A 120 36.92 30.64 18.27
CA ILE A 120 36.24 29.63 19.10
C ILE A 120 37.04 29.41 20.38
N GLY A 121 36.53 29.94 21.49
CA GLY A 121 37.06 29.76 22.85
C GLY A 121 36.50 28.55 23.59
N SER A 122 37.11 28.25 24.75
CA SER A 122 36.74 27.15 25.64
C SER A 122 35.69 27.57 26.70
N ASP A 123 34.64 28.25 26.26
CA ASP A 123 33.59 28.77 27.14
C ASP A 123 32.73 27.63 27.71
N LYS A 124 32.33 27.76 28.98
CA LYS A 124 31.46 26.77 29.64
C LYS A 124 30.00 27.08 29.35
N PHE A 125 29.26 26.08 28.84
CA PHE A 125 27.81 26.19 28.65
C PHE A 125 27.08 25.95 29.98
N ASP A 126 26.20 26.88 30.34
CA ASP A 126 25.43 26.83 31.59
C ASP A 126 24.22 25.90 31.48
N VAL A 127 23.60 25.84 30.29
CA VAL A 127 22.45 24.99 30.01
C VAL A 127 22.72 24.20 28.73
N ILE A 128 22.64 22.86 28.85
CA ILE A 128 22.84 21.93 27.74
C ILE A 128 21.59 21.07 27.60
N PHE A 129 21.01 21.10 26.40
CA PHE A 129 19.89 20.24 26.03
C PHE A 129 20.41 18.90 25.53
N THR A 130 19.95 17.82 26.14
CA THR A 130 20.29 16.44 25.80
C THR A 130 19.03 15.69 25.37
N LYS A 131 19.19 14.56 24.69
CA LYS A 131 18.04 13.72 24.30
C LYS A 131 17.17 13.31 25.49
N ASP A 132 17.79 12.97 26.62
CA ASP A 132 17.10 12.44 27.81
C ASP A 132 16.31 13.52 28.58
N ASN A 133 16.75 14.78 28.50
CA ASN A 133 16.15 15.88 29.26
C ASN A 133 15.42 16.93 28.39
N LYS A 134 15.22 16.67 27.09
CA LYS A 134 14.80 17.67 26.08
C LYS A 134 13.55 18.51 26.40
N ARG A 135 12.65 18.04 27.27
CA ARG A 135 11.43 18.74 27.74
C ARG A 135 11.36 18.96 29.26
N GLN A 136 12.45 18.67 29.96
CA GLN A 136 12.57 18.80 31.42
C GLN A 136 13.56 19.91 31.82
N VAL A 137 14.37 20.38 30.87
CA VAL A 137 15.32 21.48 31.09
C VAL A 137 14.56 22.80 31.20
N HIS A 138 14.91 23.57 32.23
CA HIS A 138 14.44 24.93 32.49
C HIS A 138 15.64 25.88 32.55
N VAL A 139 15.64 26.95 31.75
CA VAL A 139 16.79 27.87 31.61
C VAL A 139 16.86 28.84 32.79
N SER A 140 15.74 29.52 33.05
CA SER A 140 15.52 30.39 34.20
C SER A 140 14.03 30.77 34.27
N PRO A 141 13.50 31.13 35.44
CA PRO A 141 12.11 31.56 35.56
C PRO A 141 11.76 32.77 34.67
N GLU A 142 12.69 33.70 34.44
CA GLU A 142 12.44 34.85 33.56
C GLU A 142 12.49 34.48 32.07
N PHE A 143 13.39 33.58 31.66
CA PHE A 143 13.51 33.15 30.26
C PHE A 143 12.33 32.25 29.90
N ASP A 144 12.00 31.32 30.79
CA ASP A 144 10.88 30.39 30.65
C ASP A 144 9.52 31.09 30.76
N ALA A 145 9.46 32.34 31.25
CA ALA A 145 8.25 33.16 31.26
C ALA A 145 7.91 33.76 29.88
N ASP A 146 8.90 33.91 28.99
CA ASP A 146 8.69 34.43 27.64
C ASP A 146 8.89 33.38 26.53
N PHE A 147 9.68 32.33 26.78
CA PHE A 147 10.02 31.33 25.76
C PHE A 147 9.38 29.96 26.01
N GLU A 148 8.95 29.31 24.92
CA GLU A 148 8.89 27.84 24.81
C GLU A 148 10.04 27.38 23.92
N TYR A 149 10.58 26.20 24.17
CA TYR A 149 11.67 25.66 23.37
C TYR A 149 11.59 24.15 23.26
N GLU A 150 12.10 23.62 22.15
CA GLU A 150 12.14 22.19 21.83
C GLU A 150 13.51 21.88 21.25
N TYR A 151 14.12 20.82 21.77
CA TYR A 151 15.37 20.27 21.24
C TYR A 151 15.07 19.13 20.26
N CYS A 152 15.31 19.40 18.99
CA CYS A 152 15.13 18.48 17.87
C CYS A 152 16.35 17.55 17.74
N ASP A 153 16.49 16.59 18.67
CA ASP A 153 17.60 15.61 18.70
C ASP A 153 17.66 14.71 17.45
N GLY A 154 16.52 14.51 16.78
CA GLY A 154 16.46 13.75 15.52
C GLY A 154 16.92 14.52 14.27
N HIS A 155 17.19 15.83 14.39
CA HIS A 155 17.71 16.66 13.31
C HIS A 155 19.21 16.46 13.11
N ALA A 156 19.69 16.57 11.87
CA ALA A 156 21.09 16.29 11.52
C ALA A 156 22.11 17.14 12.29
N ASN A 157 21.71 18.37 12.64
CA ASN A 157 22.53 19.33 13.38
C ASN A 157 22.16 19.45 14.87
N GLN A 158 21.24 18.63 15.39
CA GLN A 158 20.83 18.68 16.79
C GLN A 158 20.40 20.10 17.22
N GLU A 159 19.20 20.51 16.79
CA GLU A 159 18.80 21.92 16.80
C GLU A 159 17.82 22.29 17.91
N LEU A 160 17.97 23.49 18.45
CA LEU A 160 17.10 24.14 19.43
C LEU A 160 16.23 25.17 18.73
N VAL A 161 14.92 24.98 18.89
CA VAL A 161 13.89 25.85 18.31
C VAL A 161 13.20 26.60 19.44
N PHE A 162 12.97 27.91 19.28
CA PHE A 162 12.41 28.77 20.31
C PHE A 162 11.16 29.48 19.82
N LEU A 163 10.11 29.51 20.64
CA LEU A 163 8.95 30.38 20.49
C LEU A 163 9.05 31.52 21.48
N TYR A 164 9.20 32.74 21.00
CA TYR A 164 8.98 33.93 21.81
C TYR A 164 7.48 34.24 21.88
N ARG A 165 6.85 33.91 23.01
CA ARG A 165 5.40 34.02 23.21
C ARG A 165 4.85 35.44 23.07
N PRO A 166 5.48 36.50 23.63
CA PRO A 166 4.90 37.84 23.62
C PRO A 166 4.59 38.37 22.21
N ASP A 167 5.46 38.09 21.24
CA ASP A 167 5.30 38.57 19.86
C ASP A 167 4.89 37.45 18.87
N ARG A 168 4.64 36.22 19.36
CA ARG A 168 4.28 35.05 18.53
C ARG A 168 5.32 34.77 17.43
N VAL A 169 6.61 34.78 17.80
CA VAL A 169 7.73 34.62 16.87
C VAL A 169 8.49 33.33 17.12
N LEU A 170 8.63 32.50 16.09
CA LEU A 170 9.45 31.30 16.08
C LEU A 170 10.88 31.64 15.60
N ILE A 171 11.88 31.29 16.38
CA ILE A 171 13.31 31.49 16.07
C ILE A 171 13.94 30.12 15.90
N GLN A 172 14.58 29.90 14.74
CA GLN A 172 15.23 28.64 14.40
C GLN A 172 16.45 28.89 13.51
N ALA A 173 17.32 27.88 13.39
CA ALA A 173 18.58 27.95 12.68
C ALA A 173 18.55 27.19 11.34
N ASP A 174 18.84 25.89 11.39
CA ASP A 174 18.98 25.00 10.24
C ASP A 174 17.76 24.11 9.97
N LEU A 175 16.67 24.27 10.75
CA LEU A 175 15.49 23.43 10.66
C LEU A 175 14.80 23.66 9.31
N MET A 176 14.74 24.93 8.89
CA MET A 176 14.22 25.31 7.58
C MET A 176 14.85 26.61 7.05
N PHE A 177 15.12 26.67 5.76
CA PHE A 177 15.65 27.86 5.09
C PHE A 177 14.56 28.61 4.31
N ASN A 178 14.74 29.91 4.12
CA ASN A 178 13.87 30.69 3.25
C ASN A 178 14.69 31.41 2.17
N LEU A 179 15.30 30.65 1.27
CA LEU A 179 16.12 31.20 0.19
C LEU A 179 15.25 31.71 -0.98
N PRO A 180 15.75 32.68 -1.77
CA PRO A 180 17.06 33.33 -1.70
C PRO A 180 17.22 34.26 -0.49
N ALA A 181 18.46 34.44 0.00
CA ALA A 181 18.77 35.30 1.14
C ALA A 181 18.88 36.78 0.73
N THR A 182 17.76 37.40 0.35
CA THR A 182 17.79 38.74 -0.25
C THR A 182 18.17 39.83 0.76
N GLU A 183 17.69 39.72 2.00
CA GLU A 183 18.00 40.68 3.07
C GLU A 183 19.48 40.65 3.44
N GLN A 184 20.04 39.45 3.61
CA GLN A 184 21.45 39.28 4.00
C GLN A 184 22.44 39.82 2.96
N TYR A 185 22.06 39.83 1.69
CA TYR A 185 22.92 40.29 0.59
C TYR A 185 22.55 41.70 0.08
N SER A 186 21.54 42.38 0.66
CA SER A 186 21.02 43.64 0.09
C SER A 186 22.04 44.79 0.08
N LYS A 187 23.04 44.77 0.97
CA LYS A 187 24.16 45.72 1.03
C LYS A 187 25.44 45.20 0.36
N ALA A 188 25.45 43.96 -0.13
CA ALA A 188 26.61 43.40 -0.83
C ALA A 188 26.76 44.02 -2.24
N PRO A 189 27.97 44.02 -2.83
CA PRO A 189 28.17 44.45 -4.21
C PRO A 189 27.25 43.69 -5.20
N GLU A 190 26.83 44.33 -6.29
CA GLU A 190 25.88 43.73 -7.25
C GLU A 190 26.35 42.37 -7.82
N ALA A 191 27.67 42.18 -7.92
CA ALA A 191 28.28 40.92 -8.32
C ALA A 191 28.03 39.77 -7.32
N ASP A 192 27.95 40.07 -6.02
CA ASP A 192 27.72 39.10 -4.95
C ASP A 192 26.23 38.87 -4.67
N GLN A 193 25.36 39.80 -5.12
CA GLN A 193 23.89 39.68 -5.04
C GLN A 193 23.33 38.65 -6.03
N LYS A 194 23.96 38.45 -7.19
CA LYS A 194 23.53 37.48 -8.22
C LYS A 194 24.13 36.08 -8.00
N SER A 195 23.39 35.02 -8.33
CA SER A 195 23.83 33.62 -8.12
C SER A 195 25.16 33.31 -8.74
N ALA A 196 26.09 32.82 -7.91
CA ALA A 196 27.50 32.56 -8.26
C ALA A 196 27.69 31.29 -9.12
N GLY A 197 26.60 30.74 -9.69
CA GLY A 197 26.61 29.58 -10.58
C GLY A 197 25.37 28.69 -10.43
N PHE A 198 25.30 27.65 -11.26
CA PHE A 198 24.17 26.71 -11.31
C PHE A 198 23.92 25.98 -9.98
N ALA A 199 24.97 25.57 -9.27
CA ALA A 199 24.85 24.87 -7.99
C ALA A 199 24.22 25.74 -6.88
N ASP A 200 24.57 27.03 -6.84
CA ASP A 200 23.99 27.99 -5.90
C ASP A 200 22.53 28.30 -6.27
N SER A 201 22.23 28.47 -7.56
CA SER A 201 20.84 28.65 -8.04
C SER A 201 19.94 27.45 -7.74
N LEU A 202 20.44 26.22 -7.95
CA LEU A 202 19.71 25.00 -7.62
C LEU A 202 19.50 24.87 -6.11
N TYR A 203 20.55 25.11 -5.30
CA TYR A 203 20.44 25.04 -3.83
C TYR A 203 19.43 26.05 -3.30
N GLN A 204 19.41 27.28 -3.84
CA GLN A 204 18.42 28.29 -3.52
C GLN A 204 17.00 27.87 -3.91
N GLY A 205 16.82 27.24 -5.08
CA GLY A 205 15.53 26.70 -5.51
C GLY A 205 15.03 25.53 -4.64
N VAL A 206 15.94 24.65 -4.19
CA VAL A 206 15.61 23.51 -3.32
C VAL A 206 15.22 23.96 -1.91
N GLN A 207 15.89 24.98 -1.39
CA GLN A 207 15.73 25.51 -0.04
C GLN A 207 14.85 26.78 0.02
N SER A 208 13.94 26.92 -0.97
CA SER A 208 12.96 28.00 -1.01
C SER A 208 11.63 27.54 -0.41
N THR A 209 10.96 28.42 0.33
CA THR A 209 9.60 28.18 0.82
C THR A 209 8.52 28.59 -0.18
N GLN A 210 8.90 29.18 -1.32
CA GLN A 210 7.96 29.59 -2.36
C GLN A 210 7.36 28.39 -3.10
N GLY A 211 6.13 28.57 -3.61
CA GLY A 211 5.37 27.48 -4.23
C GLY A 211 5.03 26.36 -3.25
N ASP A 212 5.03 25.12 -3.74
CA ASP A 212 4.66 23.92 -2.95
C ASP A 212 5.74 23.46 -1.96
N ALA A 213 6.94 24.04 -1.97
CA ALA A 213 8.08 23.65 -1.12
C ALA A 213 8.40 22.13 -1.15
N THR A 214 8.08 21.43 -2.25
CA THR A 214 8.23 19.97 -2.37
C THR A 214 9.67 19.50 -2.24
N TRP A 215 10.62 20.25 -2.79
CA TRP A 215 12.05 19.92 -2.69
C TRP A 215 12.59 20.12 -1.28
N MET A 216 12.08 21.12 -0.56
CA MET A 216 12.42 21.37 0.83
C MET A 216 11.85 20.28 1.76
N ARG A 217 10.61 19.83 1.50
CA ARG A 217 10.04 18.63 2.15
C ARG A 217 10.91 17.41 1.95
N ARG A 218 11.38 17.17 0.72
CA ARG A 218 12.33 16.07 0.40
C ARG A 218 13.64 16.22 1.15
N PHE A 219 14.21 17.43 1.17
CA PHE A 219 15.45 17.70 1.89
C PHE A 219 15.30 17.37 3.39
N ASN A 220 14.25 17.87 4.03
CA ASN A 220 14.01 17.61 5.45
C ASN A 220 13.78 16.12 5.75
N TRP A 221 13.01 15.44 4.89
CA TRP A 221 12.63 14.05 5.08
C TRP A 221 13.76 13.03 4.85
N TYR A 222 14.60 13.27 3.83
CA TYR A 222 15.63 12.33 3.40
C TYR A 222 17.04 12.69 3.88
N LEU A 223 17.34 13.97 4.11
CA LEU A 223 18.70 14.44 4.41
C LEU A 223 18.83 15.03 5.82
N ALA A 224 17.84 15.79 6.28
CA ALA A 224 17.92 16.47 7.58
C ALA A 224 17.48 15.58 8.77
N ALA A 225 16.65 14.55 8.53
CA ALA A 225 16.16 13.64 9.57
C ALA A 225 17.11 12.44 9.79
N LYS A 226 17.92 12.47 10.86
CA LYS A 226 18.76 11.32 11.28
C LYS A 226 17.96 10.28 12.07
N ASP A 227 17.09 10.73 12.96
CA ASP A 227 16.10 9.92 13.68
C ASP A 227 14.72 10.49 13.36
N ARG A 228 14.06 9.88 12.36
CA ARG A 228 12.78 10.38 11.84
C ARG A 228 11.67 10.33 12.89
N THR A 229 11.66 9.30 13.72
CA THR A 229 10.69 9.15 14.82
C THR A 229 10.83 10.27 15.84
N SER A 230 12.06 10.57 16.28
CA SER A 230 12.30 11.65 17.22
C SER A 230 12.02 13.03 16.60
N LEU A 231 12.40 13.25 15.35
CA LEU A 231 12.12 14.51 14.65
C LEU A 231 10.61 14.72 14.42
N ASN A 232 9.86 13.68 14.05
CA ASN A 232 8.40 13.78 13.92
C ASN A 232 7.73 14.23 15.23
N ASP A 233 8.19 13.69 16.37
CA ASP A 233 7.69 14.08 17.68
C ASP A 233 7.97 15.56 17.99
N SER A 234 9.20 16.03 17.77
CA SER A 234 9.57 17.44 17.98
C SER A 234 8.84 18.40 17.04
N ILE A 235 8.66 18.05 15.76
CA ILE A 235 7.90 18.87 14.80
C ILE A 235 6.42 18.96 15.20
N LYS A 236 5.80 17.86 15.64
CA LYS A 236 4.42 17.86 16.14
C LYS A 236 4.26 18.68 17.42
N PHE A 237 5.29 18.72 18.26
CA PHE A 237 5.32 19.56 19.45
C PHE A 237 5.35 21.05 19.06
N ILE A 238 6.27 21.44 18.17
CA ILE A 238 6.37 22.81 17.64
C ILE A 238 5.09 23.23 16.90
N ASP A 239 4.39 22.32 16.21
CA ASP A 239 3.12 22.66 15.55
C ASP A 239 2.00 23.06 16.53
N LYS A 240 2.12 22.75 17.84
CA LYS A 240 1.14 23.20 18.85
C LYS A 240 1.34 24.66 19.28
N TRP A 241 2.54 25.22 19.06
CA TRP A 241 2.89 26.59 19.44
C TRP A 241 2.14 27.65 18.62
N ASP A 242 1.79 28.77 19.24
CA ASP A 242 1.11 29.87 18.54
C ASP A 242 2.11 30.92 18.03
N PHE A 243 2.53 30.79 16.76
CA PHE A 243 3.41 31.75 16.08
C PHE A 243 2.84 32.21 14.73
N SER A 244 3.09 33.47 14.37
CA SER A 244 2.76 34.04 13.05
C SER A 244 3.98 34.43 12.24
N THR A 245 5.15 34.54 12.88
CA THR A 245 6.41 34.96 12.24
C THR A 245 7.50 33.92 12.49
N ILE A 246 8.29 33.60 11.46
CA ILE A 246 9.47 32.73 11.58
C ILE A 246 10.72 33.51 11.20
N ILE A 247 11.70 33.51 12.10
CA ILE A 247 13.03 34.07 11.88
C ILE A 247 14.02 32.91 11.70
N PRO A 248 14.39 32.57 10.45
CA PRO A 248 15.48 31.63 10.19
C PRO A 248 16.86 32.31 10.35
N CYS A 249 17.90 31.55 10.74
CA CYS A 249 19.30 32.02 10.64
C CYS A 249 19.74 32.21 9.18
N HIS A 250 19.18 31.41 8.27
CA HIS A 250 19.51 31.41 6.84
C HIS A 250 18.27 31.70 5.97
N GLY A 251 18.35 32.71 5.10
CA GLY A 251 17.23 33.18 4.27
C GLY A 251 16.36 34.28 4.89
N ASP A 252 15.32 34.71 4.19
CA ASP A 252 14.50 35.87 4.57
C ASP A 252 13.49 35.57 5.70
N VAL A 253 13.15 36.57 6.51
CA VAL A 253 12.13 36.46 7.57
C VAL A 253 10.75 36.21 6.95
N ILE A 254 9.98 35.28 7.52
CA ILE A 254 8.60 34.98 7.11
C ILE A 254 7.66 35.66 8.09
N GLU A 255 6.88 36.65 7.65
CA GLU A 255 5.99 37.45 8.49
C GLU A 255 4.52 37.25 8.09
N GLY A 256 3.65 37.01 9.07
CA GLY A 256 2.19 36.95 8.90
C GLY A 256 1.63 35.55 8.63
N ASP A 257 2.31 34.74 7.81
CA ASP A 257 1.88 33.39 7.40
C ASP A 257 2.81 32.28 7.91
N GLY A 258 3.66 32.57 8.89
CA GLY A 258 4.69 31.64 9.39
C GLY A 258 4.16 30.25 9.74
N LYS A 259 2.99 30.16 10.37
CA LYS A 259 2.38 28.87 10.72
C LYS A 259 1.99 28.02 9.50
N GLU A 260 1.45 28.67 8.47
CA GLU A 260 1.06 28.01 7.23
C GLU A 260 2.28 27.52 6.47
N VAL A 261 3.33 28.36 6.40
CA VAL A 261 4.60 27.99 5.77
C VAL A 261 5.28 26.84 6.54
N PHE A 262 5.27 26.85 7.87
CA PHE A 262 5.79 25.75 8.69
C PHE A 262 5.07 24.42 8.38
N ARG A 263 3.73 24.42 8.41
CA ARG A 263 2.92 23.23 8.09
C ARG A 263 3.14 22.76 6.66
N LYS A 264 3.33 23.68 5.71
CA LYS A 264 3.64 23.37 4.31
C LYS A 264 4.99 22.65 4.18
N VAL A 265 6.04 23.18 4.83
CA VAL A 265 7.42 22.64 4.78
C VAL A 265 7.56 21.32 5.55
N PHE A 266 6.82 21.13 6.65
CA PHE A 266 6.91 19.93 7.49
C PHE A 266 5.74 18.95 7.35
N LYS A 267 4.92 19.11 6.30
CA LYS A 267 3.72 18.29 6.05
C LYS A 267 3.96 16.79 6.26
N TRP A 268 5.03 16.23 5.68
CA TRP A 268 5.34 14.79 5.76
C TRP A 268 5.68 14.33 7.19
N HIS A 269 6.37 15.17 7.97
CA HIS A 269 6.69 14.90 9.38
C HIS A 269 5.47 14.97 10.30
N LEU A 270 4.52 15.87 10.00
CA LEU A 270 3.24 15.98 10.72
C LEU A 270 2.30 14.81 10.43
N GLU A 271 2.29 14.33 9.18
CA GLU A 271 1.39 13.28 8.68
C GLU A 271 1.95 11.85 8.88
N GLU A 272 3.20 11.71 9.34
CA GLU A 272 3.91 10.42 9.46
C GLU A 272 3.91 9.61 8.15
N GLU A 273 4.04 10.31 7.02
CA GLU A 273 3.85 9.73 5.68
C GLU A 273 4.93 8.68 5.38
N GLN A 274 4.58 7.39 5.30
CA GLN A 274 5.50 6.40 4.76
C GLN A 274 5.62 6.58 3.25
N ASN A 275 6.72 7.21 2.82
CA ASN A 275 7.20 7.29 1.43
C ASN A 275 6.40 8.27 0.52
N PRO A 276 6.90 9.50 0.32
CA PRO A 276 6.18 10.60 -0.33
C PRO A 276 6.13 10.58 -1.87
N ASN A 277 6.60 9.52 -2.53
CA ASN A 277 6.41 9.37 -3.98
C ASN A 277 5.02 8.83 -4.35
N THR A 278 4.09 8.82 -3.39
CA THR A 278 2.73 8.35 -3.55
C THR A 278 1.79 9.25 -2.77
N GLN A 279 0.90 9.93 -3.49
CA GLN A 279 -0.33 10.61 -3.03
C GLN A 279 -0.32 12.15 -2.94
N THR A 280 -0.93 12.74 -3.97
CA THR A 280 -1.85 13.88 -3.84
C THR A 280 -3.08 13.43 -3.04
N ILE A 281 -3.54 14.29 -2.13
CA ILE A 281 -4.85 14.29 -1.44
C ILE A 281 -5.01 13.35 -0.23
N ALA A 282 -4.91 14.00 0.93
CA ALA A 282 -5.73 13.87 2.14
C ALA A 282 -5.00 13.39 3.39
N SER A 283 -4.53 14.36 4.18
CA SER A 283 -4.34 14.22 5.61
C SER A 283 -5.67 14.31 6.34
N PHE A 284 -5.98 13.27 7.11
CA PHE A 284 -6.83 13.40 8.28
C PHE A 284 -5.96 13.34 9.53
N ARG A 285 -6.33 14.21 10.47
CA ARG A 285 -5.98 14.31 11.89
C ARG A 285 -5.28 13.10 12.53
N ARG A 286 -4.38 13.43 13.44
CA ARG A 286 -3.88 12.60 14.55
C ARG A 286 -3.35 13.62 15.59
N TRP A 287 -3.53 13.56 16.90
CA TRP A 287 -3.62 12.55 17.97
C TRP A 287 -4.27 13.27 19.19
N GLY A 288 -4.81 12.69 20.27
CA GLY A 288 -4.41 11.59 21.15
C GLY A 288 -4.99 11.94 22.55
N HIS A 289 -5.59 11.00 23.29
CA HIS A 289 -5.07 10.39 24.54
C HIS A 289 -4.46 11.41 25.53
N GLU A 290 -4.83 11.50 26.82
CA GLU A 290 -4.77 10.46 27.86
C GLU A 290 -5.37 10.96 29.24
N PRO A 291 -5.21 10.32 30.44
CA PRO A 291 -6.32 9.93 31.33
C PRO A 291 -6.29 10.52 32.76
N ILE A 292 -7.43 10.65 33.47
CA ILE A 292 -7.44 10.73 34.96
C ILE A 292 -8.67 10.03 35.54
N ALA A 293 -8.42 9.15 36.51
CA ALA A 293 -9.38 8.47 37.36
C ALA A 293 -9.95 9.41 38.43
N ALA A 294 -11.28 9.38 38.66
CA ALA A 294 -11.91 9.56 39.97
C ALA A 294 -13.43 9.33 39.89
N MET A 295 -13.97 8.78 40.98
CA MET A 295 -15.39 8.76 41.39
C MET A 295 -16.30 7.67 40.80
N THR A 296 -16.20 6.52 41.46
CA THR A 296 -17.34 5.70 41.87
C THR A 296 -18.47 6.54 42.49
N ASP A 297 -19.69 6.34 41.98
CA ASP A 297 -20.87 5.84 42.71
C ASP A 297 -22.14 6.58 42.28
N TYR A 298 -23.00 5.93 41.48
CA TYR A 298 -24.48 6.02 41.52
C TYR A 298 -25.09 5.13 40.42
N GLY A 299 -25.78 4.05 40.83
CA GLY A 299 -26.92 3.47 40.10
C GLY A 299 -26.61 2.36 39.07
N ARG A 300 -26.78 1.10 39.47
CA ARG A 300 -27.03 -0.03 38.54
C ARG A 300 -28.24 0.28 37.65
N MET A 301 -28.03 0.40 36.34
CA MET A 301 -29.06 0.10 35.34
C MET A 301 -28.90 -1.36 34.95
N ASP A 302 -29.96 -2.16 35.06
CA ASP A 302 -29.99 -3.49 34.45
C ASP A 302 -29.92 -3.35 32.92
N PRO A 303 -29.11 -4.18 32.21
CA PRO A 303 -29.00 -4.10 30.76
C PRO A 303 -30.32 -4.54 30.11
N PHE A 304 -30.99 -3.61 29.42
CA PHE A 304 -32.13 -3.94 28.56
C PHE A 304 -31.67 -4.89 27.45
N SER A 305 -32.20 -6.13 27.46
CA SER A 305 -31.92 -7.15 26.45
C SER A 305 -33.06 -7.18 25.42
N PHE A 306 -32.76 -6.99 24.13
CA PHE A 306 -33.69 -7.14 23.01
C PHE A 306 -33.18 -8.20 22.03
N ALA A 307 -34.09 -8.78 21.24
CA ALA A 307 -33.75 -9.75 20.19
C ALA A 307 -34.01 -9.15 18.80
N GLY A 308 -33.17 -9.44 17.82
CA GLY A 308 -33.43 -9.08 16.43
C GLY A 308 -34.44 -10.05 15.80
N SER A 309 -35.31 -9.58 14.91
CA SER A 309 -36.25 -10.46 14.17
C SER A 309 -35.52 -11.56 13.41
N LYS A 310 -34.29 -11.31 12.93
CA LYS A 310 -33.42 -12.28 12.25
C LYS A 310 -33.04 -13.50 13.12
N ASP A 311 -33.08 -13.33 14.44
CA ASP A 311 -32.70 -14.35 15.43
C ASP A 311 -33.91 -15.17 15.91
N VAL A 312 -35.13 -14.79 15.51
CA VAL A 312 -36.38 -15.47 15.90
C VAL A 312 -36.79 -16.48 14.82
N ASP A 313 -36.28 -17.70 14.95
CA ASP A 313 -36.68 -18.85 14.12
C ASP A 313 -37.97 -19.52 14.66
N TYR A 314 -39.04 -18.73 14.74
CA TYR A 314 -40.36 -19.17 15.18
C TYR A 314 -41.41 -18.80 14.11
N PRO A 315 -42.39 -19.68 13.81
CA PRO A 315 -43.42 -19.38 12.82
C PRO A 315 -44.33 -18.25 13.30
N VAL A 316 -44.77 -17.40 12.37
CA VAL A 316 -45.72 -16.34 12.66
C VAL A 316 -47.06 -16.98 12.98
N SER A 317 -47.57 -16.73 14.19
CA SER A 317 -48.88 -17.24 14.59
C SER A 317 -49.78 -16.12 15.11
N ILE A 318 -51.09 -16.34 15.00
CA ILE A 318 -52.12 -15.41 15.46
C ILE A 318 -53.30 -16.20 15.99
N ARG A 319 -53.82 -15.78 17.14
CA ARG A 319 -55.03 -16.34 17.71
C ARG A 319 -56.24 -15.49 17.37
N ILE A 320 -57.25 -16.10 16.77
CA ILE A 320 -58.55 -15.46 16.54
C ILE A 320 -59.44 -15.73 17.75
N MET A 321 -59.77 -14.71 18.56
CA MET A 321 -60.51 -14.89 19.82
C MET A 321 -62.01 -14.82 19.62
N ASN A 322 -62.57 -13.61 19.46
CA ASN A 322 -64.00 -13.38 19.28
C ASN A 322 -64.27 -12.17 18.38
N LEU A 323 -65.50 -12.10 17.86
CA LEU A 323 -66.03 -10.97 17.11
C LEU A 323 -67.17 -10.33 17.91
N GLU A 324 -67.01 -9.05 18.24
CA GLU A 324 -67.97 -8.24 18.99
C GLU A 324 -68.61 -7.21 18.07
N GLY A 325 -69.92 -6.98 18.22
CA GLY A 325 -70.67 -6.01 17.46
C GLY A 325 -72.11 -6.44 17.23
N GLU A 326 -73.01 -5.47 17.12
CA GLU A 326 -74.42 -5.69 16.83
C GLU A 326 -74.78 -4.97 15.54
N GLU A 327 -75.61 -5.62 14.71
CA GLU A 327 -76.13 -5.04 13.47
C GLU A 327 -77.67 -5.10 13.50
N PRO A 328 -78.37 -4.01 13.14
CA PRO A 328 -79.82 -4.05 13.06
C PRO A 328 -80.28 -5.06 11.98
N PRO A 329 -81.35 -5.83 12.25
CA PRO A 329 -81.88 -6.79 11.30
C PRO A 329 -82.31 -6.10 10.00
N VAL A 330 -82.16 -6.79 8.86
CA VAL A 330 -82.59 -6.25 7.56
C VAL A 330 -84.09 -5.96 7.63
N LYS A 331 -84.51 -4.77 7.19
CA LYS A 331 -85.95 -4.44 7.08
C LYS A 331 -86.65 -5.44 6.15
N HIS A 332 -87.86 -5.85 6.51
CA HIS A 332 -88.59 -6.87 5.76
C HIS A 332 -88.92 -6.45 4.32
N SER A 333 -89.10 -5.14 4.08
CA SER A 333 -89.27 -4.55 2.74
C SER A 333 -88.06 -4.81 1.85
N THR A 334 -86.83 -4.57 2.34
CA THR A 334 -85.60 -4.82 1.60
C THR A 334 -85.39 -6.31 1.30
N LEU A 335 -85.88 -7.22 2.16
CA LEU A 335 -85.84 -8.67 1.92
C LEU A 335 -86.91 -9.17 0.93
N LEU A 336 -87.90 -8.34 0.57
CA LEU A 336 -88.87 -8.63 -0.48
C LEU A 336 -88.33 -8.22 -1.85
N ASP A 337 -87.69 -7.03 -1.93
CA ASP A 337 -87.07 -6.52 -3.16
C ASP A 337 -85.82 -7.35 -3.54
N ARG A 338 -85.08 -7.83 -2.53
CA ARG A 338 -83.87 -8.65 -2.70
C ARG A 338 -83.94 -9.97 -1.93
N PRO A 339 -84.55 -11.01 -2.53
CA PRO A 339 -84.68 -12.32 -1.89
C PRO A 339 -83.33 -13.03 -1.70
N ASP A 340 -82.31 -12.67 -2.49
CA ASP A 340 -80.93 -13.18 -2.39
C ASP A 340 -80.30 -12.91 -1.02
N LEU A 341 -80.65 -11.81 -0.36
CA LEU A 341 -80.15 -11.46 0.97
C LEU A 341 -80.62 -12.40 2.08
N ARG A 342 -81.73 -13.13 1.88
CA ARG A 342 -82.24 -14.12 2.84
C ARG A 342 -81.35 -15.35 2.94
N HIS A 343 -80.56 -15.60 1.92
CA HIS A 343 -79.65 -16.76 1.86
C HIS A 343 -78.29 -16.49 2.51
N ILE A 344 -78.05 -15.27 3.00
CA ILE A 344 -76.84 -14.89 3.72
C ILE A 344 -77.08 -15.08 5.22
N GLY A 345 -76.27 -15.93 5.86
CA GLY A 345 -76.43 -16.29 7.28
C GLY A 345 -76.43 -15.07 8.21
N SER A 346 -75.51 -14.13 8.02
CA SER A 346 -75.40 -12.95 8.89
C SER A 346 -76.58 -11.98 8.82
N ASN A 347 -77.39 -12.05 7.77
CA ASN A 347 -78.60 -11.23 7.65
C ASN A 347 -79.81 -11.84 8.37
N THR A 348 -79.79 -13.15 8.62
CA THR A 348 -80.90 -13.90 9.24
C THR A 348 -80.66 -14.17 10.72
N SER A 349 -79.40 -14.40 11.12
CA SER A 349 -79.02 -14.63 12.51
C SER A 349 -77.83 -13.75 12.93
N PRO A 350 -77.90 -13.09 14.10
CA PRO A 350 -76.77 -12.35 14.66
C PRO A 350 -75.60 -13.26 15.05
N PHE A 351 -75.80 -14.58 15.13
CA PHE A 351 -74.77 -15.59 15.43
C PHE A 351 -74.58 -16.56 14.26
N SER A 352 -74.70 -16.07 13.03
CA SER A 352 -74.41 -16.84 11.83
C SER A 352 -73.04 -17.51 11.83
N ASP A 353 -72.94 -18.66 11.17
CA ASP A 353 -71.69 -19.39 10.98
C ASP A 353 -70.72 -18.57 10.12
N LEU A 354 -69.52 -18.32 10.63
CA LEU A 354 -68.48 -17.51 9.99
C LEU A 354 -67.12 -18.20 10.13
N TYR A 355 -66.23 -18.00 9.16
CA TYR A 355 -64.83 -18.43 9.26
C TYR A 355 -63.89 -17.28 8.91
N VAL A 356 -62.65 -17.34 9.39
CA VAL A 356 -61.65 -16.28 9.22
C VAL A 356 -60.47 -16.82 8.44
N THR A 357 -59.99 -16.05 7.46
CA THR A 357 -58.73 -16.31 6.75
C THR A 357 -57.71 -15.24 7.09
N VAL A 358 -56.47 -15.64 7.37
CA VAL A 358 -55.33 -14.74 7.62
C VAL A 358 -54.26 -14.97 6.56
N GLN A 359 -53.69 -13.88 6.04
CA GLN A 359 -52.60 -13.93 5.07
C GLN A 359 -51.58 -12.82 5.35
N VAL A 360 -50.29 -13.13 5.17
CA VAL A 360 -49.21 -12.14 5.30
C VAL A 360 -48.99 -11.43 3.97
N TRP A 361 -48.93 -10.11 4.01
CA TRP A 361 -48.69 -9.23 2.87
C TRP A 361 -47.48 -8.33 3.13
N ALA A 362 -46.71 -8.02 2.10
CA ALA A 362 -45.65 -7.02 2.13
C ALA A 362 -45.48 -6.37 0.75
N GLY A 363 -45.23 -5.07 0.70
CA GLY A 363 -45.05 -4.33 -0.57
C GLY A 363 -46.24 -4.49 -1.52
N SER A 364 -47.45 -4.56 -0.97
CA SER A 364 -48.70 -4.82 -1.69
C SER A 364 -48.75 -6.15 -2.45
N LYS A 365 -47.95 -7.15 -2.06
CA LYS A 365 -48.01 -8.53 -2.55
C LYS A 365 -48.23 -9.52 -1.40
N PRO A 366 -49.02 -10.59 -1.60
CA PRO A 366 -49.13 -11.66 -0.62
C PRO A 366 -47.81 -12.45 -0.55
N LEU A 367 -47.28 -12.64 0.65
CA LEU A 367 -46.05 -13.43 0.90
C LEU A 367 -46.36 -14.90 1.19
N THR A 368 -47.54 -15.20 1.74
CA THR A 368 -47.94 -16.56 2.12
C THR A 368 -49.25 -16.98 1.46
N ALA A 369 -49.53 -18.28 1.44
CA ALA A 369 -50.89 -18.77 1.23
C ALA A 369 -51.81 -18.34 2.41
N PRO A 370 -53.11 -18.12 2.19
CA PRO A 370 -54.06 -17.81 3.25
C PRO A 370 -54.30 -19.05 4.13
N VAL A 371 -54.27 -18.86 5.45
CA VAL A 371 -54.60 -19.90 6.44
C VAL A 371 -55.97 -19.59 7.03
N GLN A 372 -56.81 -20.61 7.22
CA GLN A 372 -58.19 -20.45 7.67
C GLN A 372 -58.47 -21.11 9.01
N THR A 373 -59.40 -20.54 9.78
CA THR A 373 -59.96 -21.16 11.00
C THR A 373 -60.81 -22.39 10.67
N ALA A 374 -60.94 -23.31 11.62
CA ALA A 374 -61.94 -24.36 11.55
C ALA A 374 -63.36 -23.79 11.43
N TYR A 375 -64.23 -24.48 10.69
CA TYR A 375 -65.64 -24.12 10.60
C TYR A 375 -66.32 -24.31 11.97
N LYS A 376 -67.05 -23.28 12.45
CA LYS A 376 -67.72 -23.30 13.74
C LYS A 376 -69.08 -22.63 13.67
N SER A 377 -70.08 -23.29 14.26
CA SER A 377 -71.42 -22.73 14.41
C SER A 377 -71.58 -22.02 15.77
N PHE A 378 -72.11 -20.80 15.76
CA PHE A 378 -72.23 -19.97 16.96
C PHE A 378 -73.66 -19.98 17.50
N ARG A 379 -73.83 -20.34 18.78
CA ARG A 379 -75.16 -20.39 19.43
C ARG A 379 -75.52 -19.11 20.17
N SER A 380 -74.56 -18.53 20.88
CA SER A 380 -74.76 -17.36 21.75
C SER A 380 -73.68 -16.29 21.63
N GLU A 381 -72.47 -16.66 21.23
CA GLU A 381 -71.33 -15.75 21.08
C GLU A 381 -70.43 -16.20 19.91
N ARG A 382 -69.87 -15.24 19.15
CA ARG A 382 -68.95 -15.50 18.05
C ARG A 382 -67.51 -15.64 18.55
N LYS A 383 -67.17 -16.81 19.09
CA LYS A 383 -65.86 -17.11 19.70
C LYS A 383 -65.16 -18.28 19.03
N TRP A 384 -64.04 -18.04 18.35
CA TRP A 384 -63.18 -19.08 17.75
C TRP A 384 -62.20 -19.64 18.78
N ASN A 385 -61.40 -18.78 19.40
CA ASN A 385 -60.32 -19.11 20.33
C ASN A 385 -59.20 -20.00 19.74
N GLU A 386 -58.97 -19.89 18.43
CA GLU A 386 -58.10 -20.77 17.65
C GLU A 386 -56.78 -20.08 17.27
N TRP A 387 -55.65 -20.76 17.45
CA TRP A 387 -54.33 -20.33 16.97
C TRP A 387 -54.13 -20.79 15.53
N LEU A 388 -53.78 -19.85 14.65
CA LEU A 388 -53.40 -20.10 13.27
C LEU A 388 -51.90 -19.90 13.13
N GLU A 389 -51.22 -20.89 12.56
CA GLU A 389 -49.81 -20.82 12.21
C GLU A 389 -49.66 -20.53 10.71
N LEU A 390 -48.93 -19.48 10.37
CA LEU A 390 -48.69 -19.05 9.00
C LEU A 390 -47.39 -19.69 8.48
N PRO A 391 -47.31 -20.03 7.17
CA PRO A 391 -46.14 -20.68 6.59
C PRO A 391 -45.00 -19.69 6.31
N ILE A 392 -44.61 -18.91 7.32
CA ILE A 392 -43.50 -17.95 7.30
C ILE A 392 -43.00 -17.74 8.73
N THR A 393 -41.69 -17.55 8.90
CA THR A 393 -41.06 -17.29 10.21
C THR A 393 -40.87 -15.80 10.46
N TYR A 394 -40.73 -15.40 11.74
CA TYR A 394 -40.43 -14.01 12.10
C TYR A 394 -39.11 -13.50 11.48
N LYS A 395 -38.12 -14.38 11.28
CA LYS A 395 -36.85 -14.11 10.55
C LYS A 395 -37.02 -13.66 9.10
N GLN A 396 -38.10 -14.08 8.44
CA GLN A 396 -38.33 -13.82 7.02
C GLN A 396 -39.26 -12.62 6.77
N LEU A 397 -39.80 -12.00 7.83
CA LEU A 397 -40.74 -10.89 7.69
C LEU A 397 -40.01 -9.58 7.35
N PRO A 398 -40.39 -8.90 6.24
CA PRO A 398 -39.94 -7.54 5.99
C PRO A 398 -40.65 -6.53 6.92
N ILE A 399 -40.04 -5.35 7.11
CA ILE A 399 -40.55 -4.32 8.03
C ILE A 399 -41.98 -3.84 7.73
N ASN A 400 -42.39 -3.86 6.45
CA ASN A 400 -43.72 -3.47 6.01
C ASN A 400 -44.73 -4.63 5.99
N ALA A 401 -44.42 -5.75 6.66
CA ALA A 401 -45.32 -6.89 6.74
C ALA A 401 -46.64 -6.54 7.45
N ARG A 402 -47.76 -6.97 6.88
CA ARG A 402 -49.12 -6.76 7.36
C ARG A 402 -49.90 -8.08 7.35
N LEU A 403 -50.71 -8.31 8.37
CA LEU A 403 -51.69 -9.38 8.42
C LEU A 403 -53.01 -8.89 7.83
N ALA A 404 -53.38 -9.44 6.68
CA ALA A 404 -54.69 -9.26 6.09
C ALA A 404 -55.64 -10.34 6.66
N ILE A 405 -56.62 -9.91 7.45
CA ILE A 405 -57.58 -10.79 8.13
C ILE A 405 -58.97 -10.55 7.53
N THR A 406 -59.51 -11.55 6.83
CA THR A 406 -60.86 -11.48 6.24
C THR A 406 -61.79 -12.47 6.93
N ILE A 407 -62.94 -11.98 7.37
CA ILE A 407 -64.04 -12.77 7.91
C ILE A 407 -65.00 -13.05 6.77
N TRP A 408 -65.35 -14.31 6.58
CA TRP A 408 -66.20 -14.80 5.51
C TRP A 408 -67.53 -15.31 6.04
N ASP A 409 -68.58 -14.99 5.29
CA ASP A 409 -69.92 -15.55 5.39
C ASP A 409 -70.17 -16.44 4.17
N LEU A 410 -71.15 -17.33 4.24
CA LEU A 410 -71.49 -18.26 3.16
C LEU A 410 -72.81 -17.84 2.50
N SER A 411 -72.85 -17.89 1.17
CA SER A 411 -74.06 -17.69 0.39
C SER A 411 -74.20 -18.75 -0.71
N PRO A 412 -75.27 -19.55 -0.69
CA PRO A 412 -75.51 -20.59 -1.68
C PRO A 412 -75.81 -20.02 -3.08
N THR A 413 -76.14 -18.73 -3.20
CA THR A 413 -76.54 -18.10 -4.48
C THR A 413 -75.39 -17.48 -5.27
N GLY A 414 -74.16 -17.42 -4.73
CA GLY A 414 -72.95 -17.04 -5.48
C GLY A 414 -73.00 -15.65 -6.14
N GLY A 415 -73.22 -14.58 -5.37
CA GLY A 415 -73.35 -13.21 -5.90
C GLY A 415 -72.06 -12.60 -6.50
N LYS A 416 -72.15 -11.39 -7.09
CA LYS A 416 -71.04 -10.67 -7.77
C LYS A 416 -69.75 -10.46 -6.94
N LEU A 417 -69.85 -10.51 -5.60
CA LEU A 417 -68.72 -10.35 -4.67
C LEU A 417 -68.28 -11.68 -4.04
N SER A 418 -68.84 -12.81 -4.49
CA SER A 418 -68.52 -14.12 -3.94
C SER A 418 -67.31 -14.76 -4.61
N LEU A 419 -66.47 -15.40 -3.81
CA LEU A 419 -65.44 -16.35 -4.24
C LEU A 419 -65.91 -17.72 -3.78
N ASP A 420 -66.29 -18.60 -4.71
CA ASP A 420 -66.71 -19.98 -4.43
C ASP A 420 -67.74 -20.08 -3.28
N HIS A 421 -68.84 -19.32 -3.37
CA HIS A 421 -69.90 -19.21 -2.36
C HIS A 421 -69.54 -18.45 -1.07
N ALA A 422 -68.29 -18.03 -0.87
CA ALA A 422 -67.88 -17.20 0.27
C ALA A 422 -68.03 -15.70 -0.05
N ILE A 423 -68.68 -14.96 0.84
CA ILE A 423 -68.89 -13.50 0.75
C ILE A 423 -68.16 -12.83 1.91
N PRO A 424 -67.43 -11.73 1.70
CA PRO A 424 -66.73 -11.06 2.80
C PRO A 424 -67.76 -10.47 3.79
N PHE A 425 -67.76 -10.99 5.01
CA PHE A 425 -68.42 -10.35 6.14
C PHE A 425 -67.67 -9.05 6.48
N GLY A 426 -66.35 -9.10 6.52
CA GLY A 426 -65.55 -7.89 6.67
C GLY A 426 -64.06 -8.16 6.75
N GLY A 427 -63.27 -7.12 6.58
CA GLY A 427 -61.82 -7.20 6.45
C GLY A 427 -61.13 -6.24 7.41
N THR A 428 -59.97 -6.64 7.90
CA THR A 428 -59.10 -5.81 8.73
C THR A 428 -57.64 -6.13 8.44
N THR A 429 -56.80 -5.10 8.40
CA THR A 429 -55.37 -5.20 8.07
C THR A 429 -54.55 -4.67 9.25
N LEU A 430 -53.79 -5.56 9.89
CA LEU A 430 -52.98 -5.28 11.08
C LEU A 430 -51.48 -5.28 10.72
N PRO A 431 -50.72 -4.20 10.96
CA PRO A 431 -49.27 -4.22 10.75
C PRO A 431 -48.57 -5.14 11.76
N MET A 432 -47.54 -5.87 11.32
CA MET A 432 -46.77 -6.78 12.19
C MET A 432 -45.81 -6.04 13.12
N PHE A 433 -45.30 -4.90 12.67
CA PHE A 433 -44.41 -4.03 13.42
C PHE A 433 -45.14 -2.75 13.84
N ASP A 434 -44.86 -2.24 15.04
CA ASP A 434 -45.39 -0.97 15.53
C ASP A 434 -44.53 0.24 15.06
N GLY A 435 -44.85 1.43 15.55
CA GLY A 435 -44.13 2.66 15.18
C GLY A 435 -42.68 2.73 15.66
N GLU A 436 -42.29 1.85 16.59
CA GLU A 436 -40.93 1.73 17.12
C GLU A 436 -40.19 0.51 16.51
N ASN A 437 -40.71 -0.05 15.41
CA ASN A 437 -40.22 -1.25 14.73
C ASN A 437 -40.16 -2.51 15.60
N GLN A 438 -40.98 -2.58 16.66
CA GLN A 438 -41.13 -3.78 17.48
C GLN A 438 -42.26 -4.66 16.95
N VAL A 439 -42.07 -5.98 17.04
CA VAL A 439 -43.11 -6.95 16.70
C VAL A 439 -44.29 -6.76 17.65
N GLN A 440 -45.49 -6.57 17.09
CA GLN A 440 -46.71 -6.46 17.90
C GLN A 440 -46.95 -7.75 18.67
N LYS A 441 -47.25 -7.61 19.97
CA LYS A 441 -47.44 -8.73 20.91
C LYS A 441 -48.75 -8.61 21.68
N GLY A 442 -49.24 -9.72 22.20
CA GLY A 442 -50.43 -9.75 23.06
C GLY A 442 -51.73 -9.44 22.33
N ARG A 443 -52.76 -9.00 23.08
CA ARG A 443 -54.12 -8.83 22.57
C ARG A 443 -54.28 -7.52 21.79
N GLN A 444 -54.85 -7.62 20.60
CA GLN A 444 -55.16 -6.51 19.71
C GLN A 444 -56.67 -6.48 19.39
N LYS A 445 -57.25 -5.28 19.42
CA LYS A 445 -58.64 -5.05 19.00
C LYS A 445 -58.63 -4.44 17.61
N CYS A 446 -59.08 -5.19 16.61
CA CYS A 446 -59.04 -4.79 15.21
C CYS A 446 -60.41 -4.32 14.73
N LEU A 447 -60.50 -3.11 14.17
CA LEU A 447 -61.73 -2.63 13.54
C LEU A 447 -62.02 -3.42 12.26
N VAL A 448 -63.23 -3.98 12.16
CA VAL A 448 -63.67 -4.74 10.98
C VAL A 448 -64.43 -3.83 10.03
N HIS A 449 -63.95 -3.73 8.79
CA HIS A 449 -64.61 -2.98 7.73
C HIS A 449 -65.62 -3.87 7.01
N ARG A 450 -66.92 -3.59 7.21
CA ARG A 450 -68.02 -4.42 6.70
C ARG A 450 -68.00 -4.51 5.17
N HIS A 451 -68.33 -5.70 4.67
CA HIS A 451 -68.48 -6.01 3.25
C HIS A 451 -67.23 -5.74 2.38
N LYS A 452 -66.08 -5.50 2.99
CA LYS A 452 -64.80 -5.30 2.32
C LYS A 452 -63.87 -6.46 2.68
N ARG A 453 -63.13 -6.97 1.69
CA ARG A 453 -62.03 -7.92 1.93
C ARG A 453 -60.82 -7.17 2.47
N ALA A 454 -60.04 -7.79 3.35
CA ALA A 454 -58.77 -7.20 3.78
C ALA A 454 -57.82 -7.11 2.58
N ASP A 455 -57.31 -5.92 2.32
CA ASP A 455 -56.51 -5.62 1.14
C ASP A 455 -55.01 -5.80 1.38
N GLY A 456 -54.53 -5.76 2.63
CA GLY A 456 -53.12 -6.04 2.96
C GLY A 456 -52.12 -5.04 2.40
N THR A 457 -52.59 -3.96 1.75
CA THR A 457 -51.75 -2.97 1.08
C THR A 457 -51.15 -1.96 2.07
N ASP A 458 -50.09 -1.28 1.64
CA ASP A 458 -49.42 -0.29 2.49
C ASP A 458 -50.34 0.90 2.83
N ASN A 459 -51.18 1.30 1.88
CA ASN A 459 -52.26 2.28 2.04
C ASN A 459 -53.62 1.58 2.21
N SER A 460 -53.67 0.62 3.15
CA SER A 460 -54.83 -0.24 3.35
C SER A 460 -56.14 0.55 3.50
N ARG A 461 -57.15 0.18 2.71
CA ARG A 461 -58.54 0.67 2.84
C ARG A 461 -59.28 0.01 3.99
N THR A 462 -58.68 -0.99 4.63
CA THR A 462 -59.22 -1.75 5.77
C THR A 462 -58.32 -1.71 7.03
N PRO A 463 -57.85 -0.55 7.51
CA PRO A 463 -56.88 -0.49 8.61
C PRO A 463 -57.49 -1.00 9.93
N ALA A 464 -56.73 -1.81 10.68
CA ALA A 464 -57.14 -2.35 11.98
C ALA A 464 -57.14 -1.32 13.12
N LEU A 465 -56.23 -0.33 13.06
CA LEU A 465 -56.06 0.73 14.06
C LEU A 465 -56.66 2.05 13.55
N VAL A 466 -57.50 2.71 14.35
CA VAL A 466 -58.06 4.02 14.01
C VAL A 466 -57.07 5.11 14.39
N ALA A 467 -56.61 5.92 13.42
CA ALA A 467 -55.70 7.02 13.71
C ALA A 467 -56.36 8.07 14.63
N PRO A 468 -55.67 8.56 15.68
CA PRO A 468 -56.17 9.69 16.45
C PRO A 468 -56.18 10.93 15.55
N ARG A 469 -57.36 11.51 15.32
CA ARG A 469 -57.48 12.81 14.64
C ARG A 469 -56.70 13.86 15.45
N LYS A 470 -55.72 14.52 14.83
CA LYS A 470 -55.10 15.73 15.39
C LYS A 470 -56.22 16.73 15.74
N PRO A 471 -56.27 17.29 16.95
CA PRO A 471 -57.27 18.28 17.29
C PRO A 471 -57.00 19.54 16.45
N ASN A 472 -57.87 19.81 15.48
CA ASN A 472 -57.80 21.04 14.71
C ASN A 472 -58.24 22.18 15.63
N SER A 473 -57.33 23.10 15.91
CA SER A 473 -57.59 24.35 16.62
C SER A 473 -58.53 25.22 15.80
N ARG A 474 -59.82 25.26 16.18
CA ARG A 474 -60.81 26.35 16.04
C ARG A 474 -62.22 25.76 15.84
N ALA A 475 -62.89 25.47 16.95
CA ALA A 475 -64.34 25.62 17.10
C ALA A 475 -64.67 25.41 18.58
N GLY A 476 -65.04 26.49 19.26
CA GLY A 476 -65.59 26.40 20.61
C GLY A 476 -66.98 25.77 20.54
N ASN A 477 -67.11 24.58 21.10
CA ASN A 477 -68.31 24.10 21.80
C ASN A 477 -67.95 22.80 22.51
N ILE A 478 -67.71 22.92 23.82
CA ILE A 478 -67.42 21.82 24.72
C ILE A 478 -68.71 21.00 24.86
N THR A 479 -68.75 19.83 24.25
CA THR A 479 -69.57 18.72 24.76
C THR A 479 -68.71 17.96 25.77
N PRO A 480 -69.24 17.50 26.92
CA PRO A 480 -68.42 16.84 27.93
C PRO A 480 -67.90 15.54 27.33
N LEU A 481 -66.58 15.44 27.12
CA LEU A 481 -65.95 14.16 26.85
C LEU A 481 -66.17 13.25 28.07
N ASP A 482 -66.63 12.04 27.76
CA ASP A 482 -67.09 11.02 28.69
C ASP A 482 -65.91 10.54 29.55
N LYS A 483 -65.87 10.98 30.82
CA LYS A 483 -64.81 10.60 31.78
C LYS A 483 -64.61 9.08 31.88
N ASP A 484 -65.67 8.31 31.59
CA ASP A 484 -65.65 6.86 31.60
C ASP A 484 -64.83 6.26 30.43
N ALA A 485 -64.77 6.94 29.28
CA ALA A 485 -63.98 6.50 28.12
C ALA A 485 -62.48 6.78 28.31
N GLU A 486 -62.12 7.92 28.91
CA GLU A 486 -60.73 8.25 29.27
C GLU A 486 -60.21 7.33 30.39
N GLU A 487 -61.02 7.05 31.41
CA GLU A 487 -60.66 6.11 32.46
C GLU A 487 -60.52 4.67 31.93
N LEU A 488 -61.31 4.26 30.94
CA LEU A 488 -61.11 2.96 30.28
C LEU A 488 -59.84 2.88 29.45
N ASP A 489 -59.51 3.91 28.66
CA ASP A 489 -58.26 3.94 27.90
C ASP A 489 -57.06 3.90 28.84
N ARG A 490 -57.15 4.61 29.97
CA ARG A 490 -56.17 4.54 31.06
C ARG A 490 -56.10 3.14 31.68
N MET A 491 -57.24 2.51 31.98
CA MET A 491 -57.28 1.17 32.55
C MET A 491 -56.80 0.10 31.55
N GLU A 492 -57.08 0.24 30.26
CA GLU A 492 -56.61 -0.67 29.20
C GLU A 492 -55.09 -0.55 29.02
N LYS A 493 -54.53 0.66 29.11
CA LYS A 493 -53.08 0.88 29.20
C LYS A 493 -52.47 0.23 30.44
N LEU A 494 -53.10 0.37 31.61
CA LEU A 494 -52.64 -0.26 32.85
C LEU A 494 -52.76 -1.79 32.80
N PHE A 495 -53.80 -2.32 32.16
CA PHE A 495 -53.98 -3.76 31.95
C PHE A 495 -52.90 -4.30 31.02
N LYS A 496 -52.59 -3.60 29.93
CA LYS A 496 -51.45 -3.93 29.06
C LYS A 496 -50.14 -3.93 29.86
N ARG A 497 -49.91 -2.96 30.74
CA ARG A 497 -48.71 -2.90 31.60
C ARG A 497 -48.64 -4.05 32.61
N HIS A 498 -49.77 -4.44 33.20
CA HIS A 498 -49.87 -5.64 34.06
C HIS A 498 -49.60 -6.93 33.28
N GLU A 499 -50.19 -7.07 32.09
CA GLU A 499 -49.94 -8.20 31.19
C GLU A 499 -48.50 -8.26 30.67
N MET A 500 -47.82 -7.12 30.56
CA MET A 500 -46.39 -7.01 30.20
C MET A 500 -45.45 -7.26 31.39
N GLY A 501 -45.97 -7.52 32.59
CA GLY A 501 -45.16 -7.80 33.79
C GLY A 501 -44.54 -6.56 34.44
N GLU A 502 -44.89 -5.34 33.99
CA GLU A 502 -44.43 -4.09 34.60
C GLU A 502 -45.12 -3.80 35.94
N ILE A 503 -46.25 -4.45 36.20
CA ILE A 503 -46.98 -4.37 37.48
C ILE A 503 -46.86 -5.76 38.15
N PRO A 504 -46.36 -5.84 39.40
CA PRO A 504 -46.25 -7.10 40.13
C PRO A 504 -47.60 -7.80 40.28
N ARG A 505 -47.64 -9.10 39.97
CA ARG A 505 -48.84 -9.92 40.02
C ARG A 505 -49.23 -10.24 41.46
N VAL A 506 -50.47 -9.95 41.84
CA VAL A 506 -51.05 -10.26 43.15
C VAL A 506 -52.39 -10.95 42.92
N ASP A 507 -52.37 -12.28 42.88
CA ASP A 507 -53.48 -13.09 42.31
C ASP A 507 -54.87 -12.76 42.86
N TRP A 508 -55.02 -12.51 44.17
CA TRP A 508 -56.32 -12.20 44.76
C TRP A 508 -56.81 -10.78 44.41
N LEU A 509 -55.90 -9.81 44.32
CA LEU A 509 -56.21 -8.43 43.97
C LEU A 509 -56.48 -8.32 42.48
N ASP A 510 -55.66 -9.00 41.67
CA ASP A 510 -55.80 -9.08 40.22
C ASP A 510 -57.15 -9.70 39.84
N GLN A 511 -57.58 -10.80 40.48
CA GLN A 511 -58.91 -11.37 40.24
C GLN A 511 -60.06 -10.40 40.55
N MET A 512 -59.91 -9.56 41.58
CA MET A 512 -60.91 -8.58 41.97
C MET A 512 -60.94 -7.38 41.00
N VAL A 513 -59.75 -6.90 40.60
CA VAL A 513 -59.58 -5.82 39.63
C VAL A 513 -60.08 -6.27 38.26
N PHE A 514 -59.75 -7.48 37.81
CA PHE A 514 -60.20 -8.09 36.56
C PHE A 514 -61.73 -8.23 36.51
N ARG A 515 -62.36 -8.72 37.59
CA ARG A 515 -63.84 -8.74 37.69
C ARG A 515 -64.45 -7.34 37.64
N SER A 516 -63.83 -6.36 38.31
CA SER A 516 -64.31 -4.96 38.28
C SER A 516 -64.14 -4.32 36.90
N PHE A 517 -63.05 -4.69 36.20
CA PHE A 517 -62.70 -4.22 34.86
C PHE A 517 -63.63 -4.83 33.83
N GLU A 518 -63.88 -6.14 33.89
CA GLU A 518 -64.83 -6.83 33.01
C GLU A 518 -66.24 -6.24 33.16
N LYS A 519 -66.66 -5.96 34.40
CA LYS A 519 -67.96 -5.32 34.68
C LYS A 519 -68.05 -3.88 34.15
N ARG A 520 -67.00 -3.07 34.31
CA ARG A 520 -66.93 -1.69 33.78
C ARG A 520 -66.76 -1.63 32.27
N GLY A 521 -65.97 -2.53 31.70
CA GLY A 521 -65.76 -2.69 30.26
C GLY A 521 -67.05 -3.08 29.54
N LEU A 522 -67.86 -3.98 30.10
CA LEU A 522 -69.21 -4.29 29.58
C LEU A 522 -70.16 -3.08 29.64
N GLN A 523 -70.07 -2.28 30.69
CA GLN A 523 -70.93 -1.12 30.92
C GLN A 523 -70.60 0.02 29.95
N ALA A 524 -69.32 0.19 29.65
CA ALA A 524 -68.85 1.23 28.77
C ALA A 524 -68.76 0.83 27.30
N ALA A 525 -68.54 -0.43 26.95
CA ALA A 525 -68.76 -0.89 25.58
C ALA A 525 -70.22 -0.58 25.13
N LYS A 526 -71.18 -0.73 26.05
CA LYS A 526 -72.58 -0.31 25.83
C LYS A 526 -72.74 1.21 25.69
N SER A 527 -71.98 2.04 26.41
CA SER A 527 -72.06 3.51 26.30
C SER A 527 -71.34 4.05 25.07
N SER A 528 -70.13 3.55 24.78
CA SER A 528 -69.31 3.91 23.61
C SER A 528 -69.97 3.50 22.29
N MET A 529 -70.59 2.31 22.21
CA MET A 529 -71.38 1.92 21.03
C MET A 529 -72.58 2.84 20.80
N ARG A 530 -73.29 3.24 21.88
CA ARG A 530 -74.38 4.23 21.79
C ARG A 530 -73.87 5.61 21.37
N MET A 531 -72.68 6.02 21.81
CA MET A 531 -72.07 7.29 21.43
C MET A 531 -71.60 7.29 19.97
N LEU A 532 -70.95 6.23 19.50
CA LEU A 532 -70.53 6.05 18.10
C LEU A 532 -71.73 6.02 17.15
N GLN A 533 -72.82 5.35 17.53
CA GLN A 533 -74.10 5.39 16.80
C GLN A 533 -74.68 6.81 16.75
N ARG A 534 -74.62 7.57 17.87
CA ARG A 534 -75.12 8.95 17.95
C ARG A 534 -74.25 9.95 17.16
N GLN A 535 -72.94 9.77 17.13
CA GLN A 535 -71.99 10.65 16.46
C GLN A 535 -71.97 10.43 14.93
N ARG A 536 -72.21 9.20 14.47
CA ARG A 536 -72.39 8.90 13.04
C ARG A 536 -73.77 9.32 12.50
N ALA A 537 -74.83 9.24 13.32
CA ALA A 537 -76.13 9.81 12.96
C ALA A 537 -76.10 11.34 12.79
N ILE A 538 -75.18 12.03 13.46
CA ILE A 538 -74.99 13.49 13.34
C ILE A 538 -74.12 13.86 12.12
N ASN A 539 -73.13 13.04 11.77
CA ASN A 539 -72.23 13.31 10.64
C ASN A 539 -72.78 12.88 9.26
N GLY A 540 -73.90 12.14 9.20
CA GLY A 540 -74.54 11.73 7.94
C GLY A 540 -75.46 12.76 7.30
N GLY A 541 -75.55 13.99 7.86
CA GLY A 541 -76.52 15.00 7.45
C GLY A 541 -76.05 16.03 6.41
N ASP A 542 -74.79 16.02 5.97
CA ASP A 542 -74.27 17.13 5.16
C ASP A 542 -73.13 16.69 4.21
N ASN A 543 -73.52 16.10 3.07
CA ASN A 543 -72.81 16.12 1.77
C ASN A 543 -73.46 15.09 0.81
N ASP A 544 -74.38 15.52 -0.05
CA ASP A 544 -74.47 15.05 -1.44
C ASP A 544 -75.47 15.88 -2.26
N LYS A 545 -74.93 16.80 -3.05
CA LYS A 545 -75.54 17.28 -4.30
C LYS A 545 -74.48 17.11 -5.37
N ASP A 546 -74.50 15.95 -6.04
CA ASP A 546 -74.18 15.75 -7.45
C ASP A 546 -73.76 14.29 -7.69
N SER A 547 -74.69 13.44 -8.11
CA SER A 547 -74.53 12.54 -9.26
C SER A 547 -75.70 11.56 -9.37
N ASP A 548 -76.20 11.45 -10.59
CA ASP A 548 -77.32 10.64 -11.02
C ASP A 548 -76.88 9.17 -11.15
N SER A 549 -77.16 8.32 -10.15
CA SER A 549 -77.29 6.85 -10.32
C SER A 549 -77.78 6.14 -9.04
N ASN A 550 -78.86 5.36 -9.18
CA ASN A 550 -79.39 4.30 -8.31
C ASN A 550 -79.68 4.64 -6.82
N GLU A 551 -80.97 4.72 -6.48
CA GLU A 551 -81.51 4.74 -5.10
C GLU A 551 -81.16 3.49 -4.26
N ASP A 552 -80.46 2.50 -4.82
CA ASP A 552 -80.14 1.20 -4.22
C ASP A 552 -78.89 1.20 -3.32
N ASP A 553 -77.92 2.10 -3.54
CA ASP A 553 -76.67 2.15 -2.76
C ASP A 553 -76.78 3.01 -1.48
N THR A 554 -77.67 4.00 -1.46
CA THR A 554 -77.88 4.89 -0.30
C THR A 554 -78.46 4.17 0.92
N ALA A 555 -79.39 3.22 0.73
CA ALA A 555 -79.94 2.42 1.83
C ALA A 555 -78.95 1.37 2.40
N ARG A 556 -77.95 0.97 1.61
CA ARG A 556 -76.89 0.03 2.02
C ARG A 556 -75.80 0.75 2.82
N ASP A 557 -75.46 1.98 2.43
CA ASP A 557 -74.47 2.82 3.12
C ASP A 557 -74.96 3.34 4.48
N GLU A 558 -76.25 3.67 4.63
CA GLU A 558 -76.80 4.05 5.95
C GLU A 558 -76.77 2.90 6.97
N ARG A 559 -77.01 1.65 6.53
CA ARG A 559 -76.96 0.44 7.39
C ARG A 559 -75.53 0.05 7.75
N ALA A 560 -74.59 0.17 6.80
CA ALA A 560 -73.17 -0.07 7.02
C ALA A 560 -72.53 0.97 7.95
N ALA A 561 -73.01 2.22 7.94
CA ALA A 561 -72.52 3.28 8.81
C ALA A 561 -72.85 3.05 10.30
N LEU A 562 -73.95 2.35 10.61
CA LEU A 562 -74.45 2.11 11.98
C LEU A 562 -73.90 0.84 12.66
N ALA A 563 -73.33 -0.10 11.91
CA ALA A 563 -72.81 -1.38 12.42
C ALA A 563 -71.29 -1.34 12.60
N ALA A 564 -70.82 -1.31 13.85
CA ALA A 564 -69.39 -1.37 14.18
C ALA A 564 -69.04 -2.76 14.76
N PHE A 565 -68.08 -3.43 14.14
CA PHE A 565 -67.59 -4.73 14.58
C PHE A 565 -66.11 -4.64 14.97
N LEU A 566 -65.75 -5.30 16.07
CA LEU A 566 -64.39 -5.39 16.59
C LEU A 566 -63.99 -6.87 16.65
N LEU A 567 -62.90 -7.22 15.98
CA LEU A 567 -62.29 -8.54 16.05
C LEU A 567 -61.16 -8.50 17.07
N ASN A 568 -61.27 -9.30 18.12
CA ASN A 568 -60.19 -9.43 19.09
C ASN A 568 -59.25 -10.57 18.66
N VAL A 569 -57.98 -10.26 18.50
CA VAL A 569 -56.92 -11.21 18.14
C VAL A 569 -55.79 -11.18 19.17
N GLU A 570 -55.01 -12.25 19.27
CA GLU A 570 -53.88 -12.35 20.19
C GLU A 570 -52.63 -12.82 19.43
N LEU A 571 -51.54 -12.05 19.53
CA LEU A 571 -50.24 -12.37 18.97
C LEU A 571 -49.32 -12.99 20.04
N PRO A 572 -48.36 -13.85 19.66
CA PRO A 572 -47.41 -14.46 20.58
C PRO A 572 -46.67 -13.43 21.43
N ARG A 573 -46.34 -13.83 22.65
CA ARG A 573 -45.52 -13.02 23.57
C ARG A 573 -44.10 -13.59 23.58
N PHE A 574 -43.12 -12.70 23.52
CA PHE A 574 -41.71 -13.02 23.68
C PHE A 574 -41.22 -12.45 24.99
N ASP A 575 -40.30 -13.16 25.66
CA ASP A 575 -39.71 -12.76 26.94
C ASP A 575 -38.88 -11.46 26.80
N PHE A 576 -38.38 -11.19 25.59
CA PHE A 576 -37.66 -9.97 25.22
C PHE A 576 -38.38 -9.22 24.11
N PRO A 577 -38.25 -7.88 24.01
CA PRO A 577 -38.71 -7.13 22.84
C PRO A 577 -38.00 -7.63 21.58
N VAL A 578 -38.78 -7.97 20.54
CA VAL A 578 -38.25 -8.36 19.23
C VAL A 578 -38.31 -7.15 18.31
N VAL A 579 -37.15 -6.66 17.88
CA VAL A 579 -37.00 -5.49 17.01
C VAL A 579 -36.67 -5.95 15.60
N PHE A 580 -37.21 -5.31 14.56
CA PHE A 580 -36.84 -5.62 13.18
C PHE A 580 -35.32 -5.49 12.96
N ALA A 581 -34.72 -6.53 12.38
CA ALA A 581 -33.33 -6.55 11.94
C ALA A 581 -33.27 -7.06 10.49
N ASP A 582 -32.58 -6.32 9.63
CA ASP A 582 -32.41 -6.70 8.23
C ASP A 582 -31.46 -7.90 8.09
N HIS A 583 -31.58 -8.64 6.99
CA HIS A 583 -30.73 -9.79 6.72
C HIS A 583 -29.34 -9.32 6.26
N GLU A 584 -28.37 -9.40 7.17
CA GLU A 584 -26.95 -9.18 6.83
C GLU A 584 -26.40 -10.43 6.13
N TYR A 585 -25.89 -10.25 4.91
CA TYR A 585 -25.17 -11.32 4.22
C TYR A 585 -23.89 -11.64 4.98
N GLU A 586 -23.68 -12.90 5.34
CA GLU A 586 -22.42 -13.32 5.95
C GLU A 586 -21.28 -13.07 4.95
N PRO A 587 -20.14 -12.50 5.39
CA PRO A 587 -18.96 -12.47 4.55
C PRO A 587 -18.59 -13.92 4.19
N PRO A 588 -18.25 -14.21 2.91
CA PRO A 588 -17.85 -15.56 2.53
C PRO A 588 -16.71 -16.03 3.45
N PRO A 589 -16.72 -17.30 3.90
CA PRO A 589 -15.70 -17.79 4.80
C PRO A 589 -14.32 -17.60 4.15
N ILE A 590 -13.33 -17.15 4.93
CA ILE A 590 -11.96 -16.88 4.46
C ILE A 590 -11.36 -18.09 3.72
N SER A 591 -11.84 -19.31 4.01
CA SER A 591 -11.48 -20.55 3.33
C SER A 591 -12.02 -20.72 1.91
N SER A 592 -12.97 -19.89 1.48
CA SER A 592 -13.51 -19.84 0.11
C SER A 592 -12.87 -18.74 -0.75
N LEU A 593 -12.07 -17.87 -0.13
CA LEU A 593 -11.07 -17.09 -0.87
C LEU A 593 -10.04 -18.09 -1.39
N PRO A 594 -9.71 -18.10 -2.70
CA PRO A 594 -8.52 -18.82 -3.15
C PRO A 594 -7.36 -18.35 -2.29
N THR A 595 -6.60 -19.27 -1.71
CA THR A 595 -5.32 -18.96 -1.07
C THR A 595 -4.54 -18.05 -2.01
N LEU A 596 -4.35 -16.80 -1.60
CA LEU A 596 -3.58 -15.83 -2.36
C LEU A 596 -2.23 -16.46 -2.69
N SER A 597 -1.90 -16.52 -3.98
CA SER A 597 -0.52 -16.77 -4.39
C SER A 597 0.38 -15.73 -3.73
N ALA A 598 1.61 -16.11 -3.38
CA ALA A 598 2.59 -15.28 -2.66
C ALA A 598 2.89 -13.92 -3.34
N SER A 599 2.41 -13.70 -4.57
CA SER A 599 2.52 -12.44 -5.32
C SER A 599 1.51 -11.34 -4.93
N GLN A 600 0.57 -11.57 -4.01
CA GLN A 600 -0.57 -10.64 -3.80
C GLN A 600 -0.84 -10.18 -2.34
N SER A 601 0.10 -10.39 -1.41
CA SER A 601 -0.03 -9.93 -0.02
C SER A 601 -0.04 -8.39 0.18
N ASN A 602 0.20 -7.60 -0.88
CA ASN A 602 0.42 -6.14 -0.78
C ASN A 602 -0.74 -5.25 -1.26
N LEU A 603 -1.89 -5.81 -1.63
CA LEU A 603 -3.10 -5.01 -1.88
C LEU A 603 -3.83 -4.77 -0.55
N SER A 604 -3.54 -3.64 0.11
CA SER A 604 -4.38 -3.14 1.21
C SER A 604 -5.76 -2.77 0.66
N GLN A 605 -6.69 -3.71 0.69
CA GLN A 605 -8.10 -3.50 0.33
C GLN A 605 -8.72 -2.50 1.32
N ARG A 606 -8.97 -1.26 0.88
CA ARG A 606 -9.80 -0.31 1.65
C ARG A 606 -11.26 -0.71 1.46
N GLN A 607 -11.90 -1.18 2.53
CA GLN A 607 -13.35 -1.42 2.55
C GLN A 607 -14.10 -0.11 2.27
N PRO A 608 -15.13 -0.12 1.40
CA PRO A 608 -15.92 1.08 1.13
C PRO A 608 -16.69 1.53 2.38
N GLN A 609 -16.69 2.83 2.64
CA GLN A 609 -17.41 3.45 3.75
C GLN A 609 -18.53 4.30 3.18
N VAL A 610 -19.76 4.12 3.69
CA VAL A 610 -20.93 4.91 3.30
C VAL A 610 -21.30 5.83 4.45
N GLN A 611 -21.53 7.10 4.14
CA GLN A 611 -21.92 8.13 5.11
C GLN A 611 -23.43 8.38 4.99
N PHE A 612 -24.16 8.43 6.11
CA PHE A 612 -25.58 8.79 6.07
C PHE A 612 -25.74 10.24 5.59
N GLY A 613 -26.78 10.47 4.78
CA GLY A 613 -27.16 11.81 4.34
C GLY A 613 -27.58 12.71 5.52
N PRO A 614 -27.62 14.03 5.33
CA PRO A 614 -27.91 14.98 6.40
C PRO A 614 -29.31 14.73 6.99
N GLY A 615 -29.41 14.53 8.31
CA GLY A 615 -30.70 14.49 9.03
C GLY A 615 -31.05 13.19 9.79
N ILE A 616 -30.18 12.18 9.79
CA ILE A 616 -30.37 10.95 10.59
C ILE A 616 -29.46 11.03 11.83
N ASN A 617 -29.97 11.53 12.95
CA ASN A 617 -29.29 11.53 14.25
C ASN A 617 -29.96 10.52 15.19
N ALA A 618 -29.18 9.68 15.85
CA ALA A 618 -29.68 8.79 16.91
C ALA A 618 -29.86 9.56 18.23
N LEU A 619 -30.86 9.16 19.02
CA LEU A 619 -31.19 9.75 20.32
C LEU A 619 -30.01 9.64 21.29
N GLY A 620 -29.44 10.79 21.70
CA GLY A 620 -28.47 10.87 22.80
C GLY A 620 -27.27 11.81 22.62
N GLU A 621 -27.05 12.43 21.46
CA GLU A 621 -25.89 13.31 21.24
C GLU A 621 -26.26 14.80 21.29
N SER A 622 -25.57 15.54 22.15
CA SER A 622 -25.58 17.01 22.24
C SER A 622 -24.97 17.66 21.00
N SER A 623 -25.53 18.79 20.59
CA SER A 623 -25.46 19.38 19.25
C SER A 623 -24.12 19.94 18.75
N ASP A 624 -22.98 19.61 19.33
CA ASP A 624 -21.70 20.24 18.97
C ASP A 624 -20.63 19.21 18.56
N GLY A 625 -20.73 18.75 17.31
CA GLY A 625 -19.68 17.95 16.67
C GLY A 625 -20.17 17.24 15.41
N TYR A 626 -19.83 17.78 14.24
CA TYR A 626 -20.00 17.09 12.95
C TYR A 626 -19.14 15.82 12.90
N GLY A 627 -19.73 14.68 13.28
CA GLY A 627 -19.13 13.36 13.19
C GLY A 627 -20.17 12.34 12.78
N ALA A 628 -20.55 12.32 11.50
CA ALA A 628 -21.41 11.26 10.96
C ALA A 628 -20.75 9.89 11.18
N ARG A 629 -21.44 9.01 11.91
CA ARG A 629 -21.00 7.64 12.22
C ARG A 629 -20.80 6.86 10.91
N LEU A 630 -19.54 6.61 10.54
CA LEU A 630 -19.18 5.82 9.36
C LEU A 630 -19.48 4.34 9.64
N ILE A 631 -20.38 3.74 8.86
CA ILE A 631 -20.55 2.29 8.83
C ILE A 631 -19.50 1.73 7.86
N LYS A 632 -18.69 0.79 8.34
CA LYS A 632 -17.81 -0.01 7.47
C LYS A 632 -18.68 -1.08 6.82
N VAL A 633 -19.01 -0.89 5.56
CA VAL A 633 -19.72 -1.91 4.78
C VAL A 633 -18.67 -2.84 4.20
N TYR A 634 -18.69 -4.10 4.59
CA TYR A 634 -17.88 -5.11 3.93
C TYR A 634 -18.46 -5.32 2.53
N ASP A 635 -17.68 -4.94 1.52
CA ASP A 635 -18.00 -5.24 0.14
C ASP A 635 -17.36 -6.59 -0.23
N PRO A 636 -18.15 -7.67 -0.42
CA PRO A 636 -17.64 -8.98 -0.81
C PRO A 636 -16.98 -8.98 -2.21
N GLU A 637 -17.15 -7.91 -2.98
CA GLU A 637 -16.57 -7.74 -4.31
C GLU A 637 -15.29 -6.88 -4.29
N ALA A 638 -15.02 -6.11 -3.22
CA ALA A 638 -13.84 -5.24 -3.09
C ALA A 638 -12.50 -6.00 -3.02
N GLY A 639 -12.54 -7.33 -3.04
CA GLY A 639 -11.36 -8.19 -3.15
C GLY A 639 -11.36 -9.18 -4.31
N GLN A 640 -12.32 -9.10 -5.23
CA GLN A 640 -12.30 -9.91 -6.44
C GLN A 640 -11.38 -9.27 -7.49
N ARG A 641 -10.49 -10.08 -8.08
CA ARG A 641 -9.47 -9.66 -9.07
C ARG A 641 -10.07 -8.99 -10.31
N ASP A 642 -11.26 -9.44 -10.71
CA ASP A 642 -11.99 -8.97 -11.89
C ASP A 642 -13.28 -8.27 -11.45
N ASN A 643 -13.59 -7.12 -12.05
CA ASN A 643 -14.87 -6.45 -11.88
C ASN A 643 -16.00 -7.44 -12.24
N PRO A 644 -16.94 -7.74 -11.33
CA PRO A 644 -17.97 -8.76 -11.57
C PRO A 644 -18.86 -8.44 -12.76
N ALA A 645 -19.07 -7.15 -13.08
CA ALA A 645 -19.74 -6.73 -14.31
C ALA A 645 -18.93 -7.10 -15.56
N GLU A 646 -17.60 -6.93 -15.53
CA GLU A 646 -16.70 -7.32 -16.61
C GLU A 646 -16.55 -8.85 -16.70
N ALA A 647 -16.44 -9.56 -15.58
CA ALA A 647 -16.41 -11.02 -15.54
C ALA A 647 -17.72 -11.60 -16.09
N LYS A 648 -18.86 -11.00 -15.76
CA LYS A 648 -20.17 -11.34 -16.34
C LYS A 648 -20.22 -10.98 -17.83
N HIS A 649 -19.74 -9.81 -18.24
CA HIS A 649 -19.67 -9.41 -19.65
C HIS A 649 -18.80 -10.38 -20.47
N ARG A 650 -17.59 -10.70 -20.00
CA ARG A 650 -16.66 -11.65 -20.60
C ARG A 650 -17.30 -13.04 -20.71
N ARG A 651 -17.93 -13.53 -19.62
CA ARG A 651 -18.68 -14.79 -19.64
C ARG A 651 -19.82 -14.74 -20.65
N LEU A 652 -20.59 -13.65 -20.75
CA LEU A 652 -21.68 -13.51 -21.71
C LEU A 652 -21.17 -13.46 -23.16
N PHE A 653 -20.17 -12.64 -23.44
CA PHE A 653 -19.53 -12.51 -24.75
C PHE A 653 -18.94 -13.84 -25.22
N ARG A 654 -18.21 -14.54 -24.35
CA ARG A 654 -17.63 -15.86 -24.63
C ARG A 654 -18.68 -16.99 -24.61
N SER A 655 -19.79 -16.86 -23.88
CA SER A 655 -20.90 -17.83 -23.86
C SER A 655 -21.82 -17.74 -25.09
N SER A 656 -21.92 -16.58 -25.73
CA SER A 656 -22.53 -16.46 -27.06
C SER A 656 -21.81 -17.36 -28.07
N HIS A 657 -20.50 -17.55 -27.88
CA HIS A 657 -19.67 -18.50 -28.64
C HIS A 657 -19.73 -19.95 -28.12
N ARG A 658 -20.44 -20.26 -27.02
CA ARG A 658 -20.72 -21.64 -26.57
C ARG A 658 -21.86 -22.30 -27.36
N HIS A 659 -22.78 -21.51 -27.92
CA HIS A 659 -23.94 -22.02 -28.68
C HIS A 659 -23.87 -21.73 -30.18
N GLY A 660 -22.92 -20.90 -30.63
CA GLY A 660 -22.64 -20.68 -32.06
C GLY A 660 -21.65 -21.69 -32.63
N ILE A 661 -21.75 -21.97 -33.93
CA ILE A 661 -20.74 -22.71 -34.69
C ILE A 661 -19.42 -21.94 -34.53
N LEU A 662 -18.49 -22.48 -33.73
CA LEU A 662 -17.12 -21.99 -33.65
C LEU A 662 -16.48 -22.19 -35.02
N ASP A 663 -16.49 -21.15 -35.84
CA ASP A 663 -15.83 -21.16 -37.14
C ASP A 663 -14.31 -21.18 -36.90
N LYS A 664 -13.72 -22.39 -36.93
CA LYS A 664 -12.27 -22.59 -36.83
C LYS A 664 -11.51 -21.94 -37.98
N ASP A 665 -12.22 -21.59 -39.05
CA ASP A 665 -11.69 -20.92 -40.24
C ASP A 665 -11.94 -19.40 -40.23
N LEU A 666 -12.42 -18.84 -39.10
CA LEU A 666 -12.64 -17.42 -38.95
C LEU A 666 -11.34 -16.62 -39.13
N LYS A 667 -11.33 -15.74 -40.15
CA LYS A 667 -10.19 -14.86 -40.47
C LYS A 667 -10.52 -13.41 -40.11
N PRO A 668 -9.55 -12.65 -39.58
CA PRO A 668 -9.75 -11.23 -39.30
C PRO A 668 -9.89 -10.44 -40.59
N ASN A 669 -10.72 -9.38 -40.57
CA ASN A 669 -10.77 -8.39 -41.64
C ASN A 669 -9.53 -7.47 -41.57
N ALA A 670 -9.32 -6.61 -42.57
CA ALA A 670 -8.12 -5.77 -42.64
C ALA A 670 -7.89 -4.91 -41.37
N LYS A 671 -8.94 -4.25 -40.87
CA LYS A 671 -8.88 -3.43 -39.66
C LYS A 671 -8.50 -4.25 -38.42
N VAL A 672 -9.17 -5.38 -38.20
CA VAL A 672 -8.91 -6.26 -37.05
C VAL A 672 -7.53 -6.89 -37.13
N ARG A 673 -7.04 -7.20 -38.33
CA ARG A 673 -5.68 -7.71 -38.53
C ARG A 673 -4.64 -6.66 -38.13
N ASP A 674 -4.85 -5.40 -38.49
CA ASP A 674 -3.94 -4.31 -38.14
C ASP A 674 -3.95 -4.05 -36.61
N GLU A 675 -5.12 -4.13 -35.97
CA GLU A 675 -5.26 -4.09 -34.50
C GLU A 675 -4.53 -5.28 -33.82
N LEU A 676 -4.73 -6.51 -34.32
CA LEU A 676 -4.02 -7.69 -33.82
C LEU A 676 -2.50 -7.54 -33.97
N ASN A 677 -2.01 -7.03 -35.09
CA ASN A 677 -0.59 -6.79 -35.31
C ASN A 677 -0.01 -5.76 -34.32
N MET A 678 -0.78 -4.73 -33.96
CA MET A 678 -0.39 -3.77 -32.93
C MET A 678 -0.33 -4.44 -31.54
N ILE A 679 -1.30 -5.30 -31.20
CA ILE A 679 -1.27 -6.09 -29.96
C ILE A 679 -0.04 -7.01 -29.92
N MET A 680 0.34 -7.60 -31.05
CA MET A 680 1.53 -8.46 -31.15
C MET A 680 2.85 -7.70 -31.04
N SER A 681 2.88 -6.37 -31.26
CA SER A 681 4.08 -5.55 -31.06
C SER A 681 4.24 -5.05 -29.63
N TYR A 682 3.26 -5.28 -28.75
CA TYR A 682 3.36 -4.90 -27.35
C TYR A 682 4.41 -5.71 -26.61
N SER A 683 5.19 -5.04 -25.76
CA SER A 683 6.12 -5.68 -24.82
C SER A 683 5.42 -6.80 -24.02
N PRO A 684 6.14 -7.89 -23.67
CA PRO A 684 5.67 -8.94 -22.76
C PRO A 684 5.02 -8.38 -21.49
N THR A 685 5.63 -7.34 -20.90
CA THR A 685 5.15 -6.69 -19.66
C THR A 685 3.88 -5.86 -19.82
N HIS A 686 3.41 -5.63 -21.05
CA HIS A 686 2.20 -4.86 -21.29
C HIS A 686 0.95 -5.65 -20.91
N ILE A 687 0.09 -5.04 -20.09
CA ILE A 687 -1.19 -5.59 -19.65
C ILE A 687 -2.21 -5.34 -20.75
N LEU A 688 -2.84 -6.40 -21.25
CA LEU A 688 -3.86 -6.31 -22.29
C LEU A 688 -5.19 -5.82 -21.69
N SER A 689 -5.88 -4.95 -22.43
CA SER A 689 -7.23 -4.54 -22.08
C SER A 689 -8.23 -5.69 -22.25
N PRO A 690 -9.40 -5.68 -21.58
CA PRO A 690 -10.42 -6.72 -21.73
C PRO A 690 -10.83 -6.93 -23.20
N GLU A 691 -11.01 -5.84 -23.96
CA GLU A 691 -11.36 -5.89 -25.38
C GLU A 691 -10.27 -6.57 -26.23
N GLU A 692 -9.00 -6.26 -25.96
CA GLU A 692 -7.85 -6.90 -26.61
C GLU A 692 -7.77 -8.39 -26.27
N THR A 693 -7.98 -8.77 -25.00
CA THR A 693 -7.98 -10.18 -24.59
C THR A 693 -9.09 -10.98 -25.29
N ASP A 694 -10.27 -10.38 -25.44
CA ASP A 694 -11.39 -11.01 -26.13
C ASP A 694 -11.15 -11.10 -27.64
N LEU A 695 -10.47 -10.12 -28.24
CA LEU A 695 -10.05 -10.16 -29.64
C LEU A 695 -9.04 -11.28 -29.91
N VAL A 696 -8.01 -11.40 -29.05
CA VAL A 696 -7.01 -12.49 -29.13
C VAL A 696 -7.67 -13.85 -28.93
N TRP A 697 -8.59 -13.98 -27.95
CA TRP A 697 -9.35 -15.20 -27.73
C TRP A 697 -10.22 -15.58 -28.94
N LYS A 698 -10.89 -14.62 -29.56
CA LYS A 698 -11.76 -14.83 -30.74
C LYS A 698 -10.98 -15.38 -31.94
N PHE A 699 -9.81 -14.84 -32.23
CA PHE A 699 -8.99 -15.23 -33.39
C PHE A 699 -7.88 -16.25 -33.05
N ARG A 700 -7.93 -16.91 -31.89
CA ARG A 700 -6.90 -17.86 -31.42
C ARG A 700 -6.45 -18.90 -32.44
N TYR A 701 -7.37 -19.47 -33.24
CA TYR A 701 -7.04 -20.46 -34.26
C TYR A 701 -6.23 -19.86 -35.42
N HIS A 702 -6.53 -18.62 -35.83
CA HIS A 702 -5.76 -17.89 -36.83
C HIS A 702 -4.36 -17.54 -36.30
N LEU A 703 -4.27 -17.16 -35.02
CA LEU A 703 -3.03 -16.75 -34.36
C LEU A 703 -2.07 -17.91 -34.08
N THR A 704 -2.52 -19.17 -34.15
CA THR A 704 -1.64 -20.35 -33.95
C THR A 704 -0.39 -20.35 -34.81
N ARG A 705 -0.40 -19.65 -35.95
CA ARG A 705 0.75 -19.55 -36.86
C ARG A 705 1.78 -18.50 -36.46
N ASP A 706 1.39 -17.49 -35.66
CA ASP A 706 2.29 -16.42 -35.19
C ASP A 706 2.86 -16.78 -33.82
N LYS A 707 4.18 -16.95 -33.74
CA LYS A 707 4.87 -17.28 -32.49
C LYS A 707 4.71 -16.21 -31.41
N ARG A 708 4.68 -14.92 -31.79
CA ARG A 708 4.60 -13.78 -30.85
C ARG A 708 3.26 -13.70 -30.12
N ALA A 709 2.24 -14.35 -30.69
CA ALA A 709 0.89 -14.30 -30.18
C ALA A 709 0.64 -15.27 -29.02
N LEU A 710 1.54 -16.23 -28.76
CA LEU A 710 1.26 -17.28 -27.77
C LEU A 710 1.18 -16.74 -26.35
N THR A 711 2.15 -15.95 -25.91
CA THR A 711 2.19 -15.41 -24.53
C THR A 711 0.98 -14.50 -24.28
N LYS A 712 0.59 -13.71 -25.29
CA LYS A 712 -0.63 -12.87 -25.28
C LYS A 712 -1.90 -13.71 -25.23
N PHE A 713 -1.95 -14.82 -25.97
CA PHE A 713 -3.07 -15.77 -25.91
C PHE A 713 -3.23 -16.39 -24.53
N VAL A 714 -2.16 -16.91 -23.94
CA VAL A 714 -2.18 -17.53 -22.59
C VAL A 714 -2.66 -16.53 -21.53
N LYS A 715 -2.26 -15.26 -21.62
CA LYS A 715 -2.74 -14.16 -20.75
C LYS A 715 -4.22 -13.82 -20.95
N SER A 716 -4.78 -14.14 -22.12
CA SER A 716 -6.18 -13.85 -22.47
C SER A 716 -7.15 -14.95 -22.02
N VAL A 717 -6.64 -16.12 -21.59
CA VAL A 717 -7.44 -17.26 -21.15
C VAL A 717 -7.86 -17.09 -19.70
N ASN A 718 -9.14 -17.34 -19.41
CA ASN A 718 -9.57 -17.47 -18.02
C ASN A 718 -9.34 -18.92 -17.54
N TRP A 719 -8.21 -19.15 -16.88
CA TRP A 719 -7.82 -20.48 -16.38
C TRP A 719 -8.75 -21.05 -15.31
N SER A 720 -9.56 -20.21 -14.65
CA SER A 720 -10.59 -20.67 -13.70
C SER A 720 -11.80 -21.32 -14.37
N ASP A 721 -12.04 -21.04 -15.66
CA ASP A 721 -13.10 -21.68 -16.43
C ASP A 721 -12.57 -22.97 -17.07
N GLN A 722 -13.06 -24.11 -16.56
CA GLN A 722 -12.63 -25.44 -17.02
C GLN A 722 -12.89 -25.66 -18.52
N SER A 723 -13.90 -25.01 -19.10
CA SER A 723 -14.21 -25.12 -20.54
C SER A 723 -13.23 -24.35 -21.40
N GLU A 724 -12.83 -23.15 -20.98
CA GLU A 724 -11.81 -22.34 -21.66
C GLU A 724 -10.43 -22.97 -21.51
N SER A 725 -10.07 -23.42 -20.30
CA SER A 725 -8.81 -24.11 -20.03
C SER A 725 -8.62 -25.33 -20.93
N LYS A 726 -9.64 -26.20 -21.07
CA LYS A 726 -9.58 -27.36 -21.97
C LYS A 726 -9.37 -26.97 -23.43
N GLN A 727 -10.06 -25.93 -23.92
CA GLN A 727 -9.87 -25.43 -25.28
C GLN A 727 -8.48 -24.82 -25.48
N ALA A 728 -8.00 -24.05 -24.51
CA ALA A 728 -6.69 -23.41 -24.57
C ALA A 728 -5.57 -24.45 -24.65
N ILE A 729 -5.63 -25.52 -23.84
CA ILE A 729 -4.66 -26.62 -23.87
C ILE A 729 -4.69 -27.33 -25.24
N GLN A 730 -5.87 -27.54 -25.82
CA GLN A 730 -5.99 -28.15 -27.16
C GLN A 730 -5.37 -27.27 -28.27
N VAL A 731 -5.51 -25.95 -28.16
CA VAL A 731 -4.95 -24.99 -29.11
C VAL A 731 -3.43 -24.82 -28.91
N LEU A 732 -2.96 -24.87 -27.66
CA LEU A 732 -1.54 -24.77 -27.29
C LEU A 732 -0.70 -25.83 -28.01
N GLY A 733 -1.17 -27.08 -28.05
CA GLY A 733 -0.49 -28.17 -28.76
C GLY A 733 -0.43 -28.03 -30.29
N ARG A 734 -1.13 -27.05 -30.87
CA ARG A 734 -1.11 -26.75 -32.32
C ARG A 734 -0.37 -25.45 -32.65
N TRP A 735 0.10 -24.72 -31.63
CA TRP A 735 0.77 -23.45 -31.84
C TRP A 735 2.12 -23.65 -32.49
N THR A 736 2.53 -22.72 -33.34
CA THR A 736 3.91 -22.65 -33.82
C THR A 736 4.86 -22.55 -32.64
N GLU A 737 5.95 -23.29 -32.74
CA GLU A 737 7.02 -23.30 -31.76
C GLU A 737 7.56 -21.88 -31.47
N ILE A 738 7.52 -21.49 -30.19
CA ILE A 738 8.00 -20.17 -29.72
C ILE A 738 9.50 -20.14 -29.45
N ASP A 739 10.06 -18.94 -29.39
CA ASP A 739 11.46 -18.71 -29.04
C ASP A 739 11.69 -18.95 -27.53
N VAL A 740 12.95 -19.07 -27.12
CA VAL A 740 13.32 -19.40 -25.72
C VAL A 740 12.98 -18.27 -24.75
N ASP A 741 13.07 -17.02 -25.20
CA ASP A 741 12.72 -15.83 -24.41
C ASP A 741 11.23 -15.80 -24.03
N ASP A 742 10.35 -16.15 -24.97
CA ASP A 742 8.91 -16.31 -24.70
C ASP A 742 8.64 -17.49 -23.75
N ALA A 743 9.42 -18.58 -23.85
CA ALA A 743 9.26 -19.75 -22.98
C ALA A 743 9.66 -19.42 -21.53
N LEU A 744 10.69 -18.62 -21.32
CA LEU A 744 11.10 -18.13 -20.00
C LEU A 744 10.01 -17.27 -19.36
N GLU A 745 9.27 -16.48 -20.14
CA GLU A 745 8.13 -15.70 -19.65
C GLU A 745 7.03 -16.60 -19.05
N LEU A 746 6.72 -17.71 -19.74
CA LEU A 746 5.71 -18.69 -19.33
C LEU A 746 6.08 -19.45 -18.04
N LEU A 747 7.34 -19.37 -17.59
CA LEU A 747 7.78 -19.91 -16.31
C LEU A 747 7.73 -18.90 -15.16
N GLY A 748 7.37 -17.65 -15.46
CA GLY A 748 7.21 -16.60 -14.46
C GLY A 748 5.99 -16.77 -13.55
N PRO A 749 5.86 -15.91 -12.52
CA PRO A 749 4.80 -16.00 -11.51
C PRO A 749 3.39 -15.72 -12.06
N SER A 750 3.26 -15.19 -13.27
CA SER A 750 1.96 -14.93 -13.91
C SER A 750 1.28 -16.20 -14.44
N PHE A 751 2.00 -17.34 -14.50
CA PHE A 751 1.52 -18.58 -15.10
C PHE A 751 1.70 -19.75 -14.13
N ASP A 752 0.58 -20.22 -13.59
CA ASP A 752 0.48 -21.32 -12.62
C ASP A 752 0.06 -22.65 -13.29
N ASN A 753 -0.59 -22.58 -14.46
CA ASN A 753 -1.14 -23.77 -15.10
C ASN A 753 -0.06 -24.78 -15.51
N PRO A 754 -0.10 -26.04 -15.00
CA PRO A 754 0.92 -27.04 -15.27
C PRO A 754 1.12 -27.37 -16.76
N ALA A 755 0.07 -27.32 -17.58
CA ALA A 755 0.17 -27.62 -19.02
C ALA A 755 0.94 -26.52 -19.77
N VAL A 756 0.76 -25.25 -19.38
CA VAL A 756 1.50 -24.11 -19.94
C VAL A 756 2.98 -24.20 -19.56
N ARG A 757 3.27 -24.51 -18.29
CA ARG A 757 4.63 -24.67 -17.79
C ARG A 757 5.34 -25.87 -18.42
N SER A 758 4.63 -27.00 -18.58
CA SER A 758 5.16 -28.17 -19.30
C SER A 758 5.50 -27.84 -20.75
N TYR A 759 4.64 -27.08 -21.45
CA TYR A 759 4.94 -26.62 -22.81
C TYR A 759 6.20 -25.75 -22.84
N ALA A 760 6.36 -24.82 -21.90
CA ALA A 760 7.56 -24.00 -21.78
C ALA A 760 8.83 -24.85 -21.55
N VAL A 761 8.75 -25.87 -20.70
CA VAL A 761 9.86 -26.81 -20.46
C VAL A 761 10.18 -27.64 -21.71
N ASP A 762 9.18 -28.07 -22.47
CA ASP A 762 9.40 -28.78 -23.73
C ASP A 762 10.14 -27.91 -24.77
N ARG A 763 9.93 -26.58 -24.74
CA ARG A 763 10.73 -25.63 -25.53
C ARG A 763 12.17 -25.57 -25.04
N LEU A 764 12.39 -25.43 -23.74
CA LEU A 764 13.72 -25.40 -23.14
C LEU A 764 14.52 -26.69 -23.37
N ARG A 765 13.85 -27.84 -23.50
CA ARG A 765 14.51 -29.12 -23.78
C ARG A 765 15.29 -29.11 -25.11
N LYS A 766 14.94 -28.22 -26.03
CA LYS A 766 15.62 -28.06 -27.32
C LYS A 766 16.89 -27.22 -27.26
N SER A 767 17.08 -26.42 -26.20
CA SER A 767 18.30 -25.67 -25.99
C SER A 767 19.47 -26.59 -25.61
N ASP A 768 20.67 -26.20 -26.05
CA ASP A 768 21.89 -26.88 -25.64
C ASP A 768 22.28 -26.53 -24.20
N ASP A 769 23.25 -27.25 -23.64
CA ASP A 769 23.69 -27.02 -22.26
C ASP A 769 24.42 -25.68 -22.06
N GLN A 770 25.04 -25.12 -23.10
CA GLN A 770 25.77 -23.84 -23.00
C GLN A 770 24.80 -22.66 -22.95
N GLU A 771 23.75 -22.68 -23.77
CA GLU A 771 22.65 -21.73 -23.73
C GLU A 771 21.87 -21.86 -22.42
N LEU A 772 21.60 -23.09 -21.96
CA LEU A 772 20.89 -23.33 -20.70
C LEU A 772 21.64 -22.74 -19.49
N LEU A 773 22.99 -22.79 -19.48
CA LEU A 773 23.81 -22.16 -18.44
C LEU A 773 23.58 -20.64 -18.32
N LEU A 774 23.22 -19.96 -19.41
CA LEU A 774 22.96 -18.51 -19.40
C LEU A 774 21.70 -18.14 -18.63
N TYR A 775 20.75 -19.07 -18.51
CA TYR A 775 19.46 -18.85 -17.86
C TYR A 775 19.27 -19.72 -16.61
N LEU A 776 20.26 -20.57 -16.27
CA LEU A 776 20.16 -21.55 -15.19
C LEU A 776 19.83 -20.90 -13.85
N LEU A 777 20.42 -19.75 -13.53
CA LEU A 777 20.13 -19.02 -12.29
C LEU A 777 18.64 -18.66 -12.20
N GLN A 778 18.07 -18.12 -13.29
CA GLN A 778 16.67 -17.73 -13.39
C GLN A 778 15.74 -18.95 -13.35
N LEU A 779 16.14 -20.06 -13.96
CA LEU A 779 15.37 -21.30 -13.92
C LEU A 779 15.34 -21.93 -12.52
N VAL A 780 16.44 -21.84 -11.75
CA VAL A 780 16.44 -22.22 -10.33
C VAL A 780 15.50 -21.31 -9.53
N GLN A 781 15.46 -20.01 -9.80
CA GLN A 781 14.50 -19.11 -9.15
C GLN A 781 13.05 -19.40 -9.56
N ALA A 782 12.81 -19.83 -10.81
CA ALA A 782 11.48 -20.18 -11.29
C ALA A 782 10.87 -21.41 -10.59
N LEU A 783 11.68 -22.23 -9.89
CA LEU A 783 11.20 -23.34 -9.06
C LEU A 783 10.31 -22.87 -7.90
N LYS A 784 10.42 -21.62 -7.43
CA LYS A 784 9.51 -21.05 -6.40
C LYS A 784 8.06 -20.96 -6.87
N TYR A 785 7.84 -20.92 -8.18
CA TYR A 785 6.51 -20.80 -8.78
C TYR A 785 5.90 -22.17 -9.16
N GLU A 786 6.61 -23.27 -8.86
CA GLU A 786 6.12 -24.62 -9.09
C GLU A 786 5.32 -25.13 -7.89
N HIS A 787 4.26 -25.89 -8.15
CA HIS A 787 3.44 -26.52 -7.10
C HIS A 787 4.12 -27.79 -6.57
N ILE A 788 5.21 -27.64 -5.81
CA ILE A 788 5.94 -28.76 -5.20
C ILE A 788 5.46 -28.91 -3.75
N SER A 789 4.59 -29.90 -3.48
CA SER A 789 4.13 -30.16 -2.11
C SER A 789 5.27 -30.66 -1.23
N ALA A 790 5.51 -29.97 -0.11
CA ALA A 790 6.53 -30.30 0.89
C ALA A 790 6.14 -31.52 1.76
N GLU A 791 4.85 -31.86 1.85
CA GLU A 791 4.31 -32.91 2.73
C GLU A 791 4.09 -34.26 2.03
N ALA A 792 4.11 -34.30 0.71
CA ALA A 792 3.93 -35.54 -0.04
C ALA A 792 5.22 -36.39 -0.02
N GLU A 793 5.11 -37.62 0.48
CA GLU A 793 6.17 -38.64 0.49
C GLU A 793 6.80 -38.78 -0.90
N HIS A 794 8.15 -38.74 -0.95
CA HIS A 794 9.14 -39.09 -2.00
C HIS A 794 8.83 -39.08 -3.54
N GLU A 795 7.61 -38.87 -4.02
CA GLU A 795 7.23 -38.97 -5.43
C GLU A 795 6.80 -37.62 -6.07
N SER A 796 6.37 -36.62 -5.29
CA SER A 796 5.68 -35.44 -5.87
C SER A 796 6.56 -34.38 -6.54
N ALA A 797 7.88 -34.51 -6.57
CA ALA A 797 8.67 -33.66 -7.47
C ALA A 797 8.72 -34.19 -8.91
N GLN A 798 8.26 -35.43 -9.15
CA GLN A 798 7.94 -35.88 -10.50
C GLN A 798 6.77 -35.10 -11.11
N ASP A 799 5.99 -34.36 -10.30
CA ASP A 799 4.86 -33.55 -10.77
C ASP A 799 5.29 -32.19 -11.37
N SER A 800 6.50 -31.69 -11.06
CA SER A 800 7.02 -30.47 -11.67
C SER A 800 7.87 -30.78 -12.90
N SER A 801 7.37 -30.36 -14.07
CA SER A 801 8.09 -30.51 -15.35
C SER A 801 9.45 -29.79 -15.32
N LEU A 802 9.53 -28.62 -14.67
CA LEU A 802 10.76 -27.82 -14.61
C LEU A 802 11.81 -28.48 -13.70
N ALA A 803 11.42 -28.91 -12.49
CA ALA A 803 12.33 -29.56 -11.56
C ALA A 803 12.92 -30.84 -12.16
N SER A 804 12.07 -31.72 -12.72
CA SER A 804 12.51 -32.95 -13.38
C SER A 804 13.45 -32.66 -14.56
N PHE A 805 13.17 -31.63 -15.37
CA PHE A 805 14.03 -31.26 -16.49
C PHE A 805 15.42 -30.79 -16.03
N LEU A 806 15.48 -29.88 -15.05
CA LEU A 806 16.74 -29.36 -14.53
C LEU A 806 17.57 -30.47 -13.87
N ILE A 807 16.94 -31.33 -13.06
CA ILE A 807 17.62 -32.47 -12.41
C ILE A 807 18.22 -33.41 -13.46
N GLN A 808 17.45 -33.79 -14.49
CA GLN A 808 17.93 -34.72 -15.53
C GLN A 808 19.10 -34.14 -16.33
N ARG A 809 19.03 -32.86 -16.73
CA ARG A 809 20.13 -32.20 -17.46
C ARG A 809 21.36 -32.01 -16.57
N ALA A 810 21.17 -31.56 -15.33
CA ALA A 810 22.24 -31.34 -14.36
C ALA A 810 22.98 -32.64 -14.01
N ALA A 811 22.26 -33.76 -13.87
CA ALA A 811 22.85 -35.07 -13.58
C ALA A 811 23.61 -35.65 -14.79
N ALA A 812 23.29 -35.22 -16.02
CA ALA A 812 23.95 -35.69 -17.23
C ALA A 812 25.21 -34.90 -17.60
N ASN A 813 25.34 -33.64 -17.15
CA ASN A 813 26.47 -32.77 -17.47
C ASN A 813 27.05 -32.15 -16.19
N PHE A 814 28.27 -32.55 -15.81
CA PHE A 814 28.91 -32.10 -14.57
C PHE A 814 29.07 -30.57 -14.47
N MET A 815 29.34 -29.86 -15.58
CA MET A 815 29.45 -28.39 -15.52
C MET A 815 28.11 -27.75 -15.11
N LEU A 816 27.02 -28.23 -15.69
CA LEU A 816 25.67 -27.76 -15.36
C LEU A 816 25.27 -28.20 -13.96
N GLY A 817 25.57 -29.45 -13.59
CA GLY A 817 25.36 -30.00 -12.25
C GLY A 817 26.10 -29.23 -11.15
N ASN A 818 27.33 -28.76 -11.42
CA ASN A 818 28.10 -27.94 -10.49
C ASN A 818 27.39 -26.61 -10.20
N TYR A 819 27.03 -25.84 -11.23
CA TYR A 819 26.34 -24.56 -11.02
C TYR A 819 24.95 -24.74 -10.41
N PHE A 820 24.20 -25.76 -10.86
CA PHE A 820 22.89 -26.11 -10.31
C PHE A 820 22.98 -26.43 -8.81
N TYR A 821 23.97 -27.23 -8.40
CA TYR A 821 24.23 -27.51 -6.99
C TYR A 821 24.47 -26.25 -6.18
N TRP A 822 25.41 -25.39 -6.60
CA TRP A 822 25.75 -24.19 -5.85
C TRP A 822 24.59 -23.19 -5.78
N TYR A 823 23.79 -23.04 -6.85
CA TYR A 823 22.62 -22.18 -6.84
C TYR A 823 21.53 -22.69 -5.87
N LEU A 824 21.30 -24.01 -5.82
CA LEU A 824 20.38 -24.60 -4.85
C LEU A 824 20.88 -24.43 -3.41
N MET A 825 22.20 -24.59 -3.17
CA MET A 825 22.75 -24.50 -1.81
C MET A 825 22.63 -23.08 -1.23
N VAL A 826 22.84 -22.05 -2.05
CA VAL A 826 22.64 -20.65 -1.63
C VAL A 826 21.18 -20.41 -1.21
N GLU A 827 20.20 -20.92 -1.97
CA GLU A 827 18.78 -20.76 -1.64
C GLU A 827 18.34 -21.60 -0.44
N CYS A 828 19.00 -22.74 -0.19
CA CYS A 828 18.78 -23.56 1.00
C CYS A 828 19.29 -22.87 2.28
N ASP A 829 20.37 -22.08 2.15
CA ASP A 829 21.03 -21.33 3.25
C ASP A 829 20.39 -19.94 3.47
N ASP A 830 19.42 -19.51 2.65
CA ASP A 830 18.75 -18.21 2.81
C ASP A 830 17.70 -18.25 3.93
N HIS A 831 18.11 -17.85 5.14
CA HIS A 831 17.26 -17.77 6.33
C HIS A 831 16.46 -16.46 6.45
N SER A 832 16.39 -15.63 5.40
CA SER A 832 15.62 -14.39 5.43
C SER A 832 14.10 -14.63 5.60
N PRO A 833 13.35 -13.66 6.18
CA PRO A 833 11.91 -13.77 6.30
C PRO A 833 11.20 -13.82 4.94
N GLU A 834 11.73 -13.16 3.91
CA GLU A 834 11.15 -13.12 2.57
C GLU A 834 11.21 -14.47 1.83
N GLN A 835 12.24 -15.29 2.07
CA GLN A 835 12.34 -16.63 1.48
C GLN A 835 11.25 -17.56 2.02
N GLY A 836 10.90 -17.45 3.31
CA GLY A 836 9.94 -18.33 3.96
C GLY A 836 10.43 -19.78 4.15
N PRO A 837 9.77 -20.57 5.01
CA PRO A 837 10.11 -21.98 5.21
C PRO A 837 9.75 -22.86 4.02
N ASP A 838 8.64 -22.58 3.33
CA ASP A 838 8.12 -23.43 2.24
C ASP A 838 9.05 -23.44 1.02
N ASN A 839 9.51 -22.27 0.55
CA ASN A 839 10.43 -22.20 -0.58
C ASN A 839 11.77 -22.90 -0.27
N ARG A 840 12.30 -22.76 0.95
CA ARG A 840 13.50 -23.50 1.37
C ARG A 840 13.30 -25.02 1.33
N ASN A 841 12.12 -25.49 1.72
CA ASN A 841 11.79 -26.91 1.67
C ASN A 841 11.72 -27.41 0.21
N ILE A 842 11.17 -26.61 -0.71
CA ILE A 842 11.19 -26.90 -2.15
C ILE A 842 12.63 -27.08 -2.65
N TYR A 843 13.52 -26.12 -2.38
CA TYR A 843 14.92 -26.22 -2.81
C TYR A 843 15.67 -27.40 -2.20
N ARG A 844 15.44 -27.69 -0.91
CA ARG A 844 16.05 -28.84 -0.23
C ARG A 844 15.59 -30.15 -0.86
N LYS A 845 14.32 -30.25 -1.23
CA LYS A 845 13.76 -31.42 -1.91
C LYS A 845 14.38 -31.62 -3.28
N VAL A 846 14.42 -30.56 -4.11
CA VAL A 846 15.06 -30.60 -5.44
C VAL A 846 16.55 -30.95 -5.33
N ALA A 847 17.26 -30.42 -4.34
CA ALA A 847 18.66 -30.76 -4.09
C ALA A 847 18.86 -32.23 -3.69
N TYR A 848 17.98 -32.77 -2.85
CA TYR A 848 18.00 -34.18 -2.46
C TYR A 848 17.77 -35.11 -3.66
N GLU A 849 16.80 -34.78 -4.51
CA GLU A 849 16.48 -35.57 -5.70
C GLU A 849 17.56 -35.45 -6.77
N PHE A 850 18.15 -34.27 -6.94
CA PHE A 850 19.33 -34.09 -7.78
C PHE A 850 20.46 -35.01 -7.36
N MET A 851 20.78 -35.06 -6.06
CA MET A 851 21.82 -35.96 -5.54
C MET A 851 21.47 -37.43 -5.74
N THR A 852 20.19 -37.78 -5.60
CA THR A 852 19.70 -39.15 -5.79
C THR A 852 19.80 -39.56 -7.26
N GLU A 853 19.40 -38.70 -8.19
CA GLU A 853 19.48 -38.95 -9.62
C GLU A 853 20.92 -38.96 -10.13
N LEU A 854 21.78 -38.08 -9.58
CA LEU A 854 23.22 -38.04 -9.89
C LEU A 854 23.86 -39.39 -9.58
N VAL A 855 23.62 -39.97 -8.39
CA VAL A 855 24.22 -41.26 -7.99
C VAL A 855 23.77 -42.43 -8.88
N LYS A 856 22.59 -42.35 -9.52
CA LYS A 856 22.15 -43.38 -10.48
C LYS A 856 22.93 -43.33 -11.80
N ARG A 857 23.58 -42.22 -12.13
CA ARG A 857 24.33 -42.05 -13.37
C ARG A 857 25.71 -42.72 -13.28
N PRO A 858 26.26 -43.21 -14.41
CA PRO A 858 27.63 -43.72 -14.45
C PRO A 858 28.62 -42.63 -14.02
N GLY A 859 29.45 -42.91 -13.01
CA GLY A 859 30.41 -41.94 -12.46
C GLY A 859 29.82 -40.95 -11.44
N GLY A 860 28.50 -40.92 -11.25
CA GLY A 860 27.84 -39.94 -10.40
C GLY A 860 28.15 -40.05 -8.90
N THR A 861 28.59 -41.22 -8.42
CA THR A 861 29.13 -41.36 -7.06
C THR A 861 30.42 -40.57 -6.87
N GLU A 862 31.28 -40.51 -7.88
CA GLU A 862 32.51 -39.73 -7.85
C GLU A 862 32.23 -38.24 -8.02
N ASP A 863 31.26 -37.88 -8.87
CA ASP A 863 30.80 -36.50 -9.00
C ASP A 863 30.21 -35.97 -7.68
N ARG A 864 29.40 -36.79 -6.98
CA ARG A 864 28.88 -36.45 -5.65
C ARG A 864 30.00 -36.24 -4.64
N LYS A 865 31.01 -37.12 -4.61
CA LYS A 865 32.20 -36.92 -3.75
C LYS A 865 32.95 -35.64 -4.12
N THR A 866 33.02 -35.31 -5.41
CA THR A 866 33.65 -34.10 -5.91
C THR A 866 32.93 -32.84 -5.41
N LEU A 867 31.60 -32.81 -5.46
CA LEU A 867 30.80 -31.70 -4.91
C LEU A 867 30.97 -31.55 -3.38
N LEU A 868 31.10 -32.67 -2.65
CA LEU A 868 31.40 -32.64 -1.21
C LEU A 868 32.78 -32.04 -0.92
N ARG A 869 33.82 -32.47 -1.65
CA ARG A 869 35.18 -31.90 -1.53
C ARG A 869 35.23 -30.41 -1.88
N GLN A 870 34.43 -29.97 -2.86
CA GLN A 870 34.24 -28.55 -3.14
C GLN A 870 33.62 -27.80 -1.96
N ALA A 871 32.60 -28.36 -1.32
CA ALA A 871 31.98 -27.77 -0.13
C ALA A 871 32.96 -27.65 1.05
N GLU A 872 33.80 -28.67 1.27
CA GLU A 872 34.88 -28.66 2.26
C GLU A 872 35.91 -27.55 1.98
N LEU A 873 36.35 -27.40 0.72
CA LEU A 873 37.24 -26.31 0.31
C LEU A 873 36.65 -24.94 0.65
N ILE A 874 35.38 -24.71 0.31
CA ILE A 874 34.70 -23.44 0.60
C ILE A 874 34.55 -23.23 2.12
N ALA A 875 34.26 -24.27 2.90
CA ALA A 875 34.19 -24.17 4.36
C ALA A 875 35.53 -23.76 4.97
N ILE A 876 36.65 -24.30 4.47
CA ILE A 876 38.00 -23.93 4.92
C ILE A 876 38.32 -22.46 4.56
N LEU A 877 37.98 -22.02 3.34
CA LEU A 877 38.17 -20.63 2.91
C LEU A 877 37.31 -19.65 3.72
N SER A 878 36.05 -20.01 4.00
CA SER A 878 35.15 -19.22 4.85
C SER A 878 35.69 -19.07 6.27
N LYS A 879 36.27 -20.15 6.84
CA LYS A 879 36.87 -20.10 8.18
C LYS A 879 38.01 -19.10 8.27
N ILE A 880 38.98 -19.17 7.35
CA ILE A 880 40.12 -18.24 7.37
C ILE A 880 39.70 -16.79 7.03
N ALA A 881 38.73 -16.61 6.13
CA ALA A 881 38.16 -15.30 5.85
C ALA A 881 37.48 -14.68 7.07
N GLY A 882 36.77 -15.49 7.87
CA GLY A 882 36.18 -15.07 9.15
C GLY A 882 37.25 -14.62 10.15
N ASP A 883 38.31 -15.40 10.30
CA ASP A 883 39.43 -15.12 11.19
C ASP A 883 40.23 -13.85 10.80
N VAL A 884 40.27 -13.52 9.51
CA VAL A 884 40.90 -12.30 8.99
C VAL A 884 40.01 -11.08 9.17
N LYS A 885 38.70 -11.24 8.96
CA LYS A 885 37.70 -10.17 9.07
C LYS A 885 37.60 -9.64 10.50
N VAL A 886 37.64 -10.52 11.51
CA VAL A 886 37.56 -10.14 12.94
C VAL A 886 38.91 -9.66 13.49
N SER A 887 40.03 -9.94 12.81
CA SER A 887 41.35 -9.51 13.28
C SER A 887 41.54 -7.99 13.14
N ASN A 888 42.02 -7.35 14.20
CA ASN A 888 42.43 -5.93 14.22
C ASN A 888 43.92 -5.73 13.84
N GLU A 889 44.60 -6.78 13.38
CA GLU A 889 46.01 -6.71 13.00
C GLU A 889 46.23 -5.94 11.70
N SER A 890 47.48 -5.51 11.47
CA SER A 890 47.86 -4.88 10.20
C SER A 890 47.68 -5.84 9.02
N VAL A 891 47.44 -5.29 7.83
CA VAL A 891 47.23 -6.08 6.60
C VAL A 891 48.41 -7.03 6.33
N ALA A 892 49.65 -6.61 6.59
CA ALA A 892 50.83 -7.47 6.45
C ALA A 892 50.76 -8.72 7.35
N LYS A 893 50.40 -8.55 8.64
CA LYS A 893 50.23 -9.68 9.58
C LYS A 893 49.06 -10.57 9.19
N LYS A 894 47.96 -9.97 8.68
CA LYS A 894 46.82 -10.72 8.14
C LYS A 894 47.25 -11.59 6.96
N VAL A 895 48.07 -11.07 6.04
CA VAL A 895 48.63 -11.84 4.92
C VAL A 895 49.49 -13.00 5.44
N ASP A 896 50.39 -12.76 6.40
CA ASP A 896 51.21 -13.81 7.00
C ASP A 896 50.35 -14.90 7.68
N LYS A 897 49.28 -14.50 8.38
CA LYS A 897 48.31 -15.41 9.00
C LYS A 897 47.63 -16.31 7.96
N VAL A 898 47.13 -15.73 6.86
CA VAL A 898 46.51 -16.50 5.77
C VAL A 898 47.54 -17.44 5.13
N LYS A 899 48.75 -16.94 4.86
CA LYS A 899 49.84 -17.74 4.29
C LYS A 899 50.16 -18.95 5.17
N ASN A 900 50.33 -18.74 6.47
CA ASN A 900 50.61 -19.82 7.43
C ASN A 900 49.44 -20.80 7.53
N PHE A 901 48.20 -20.31 7.52
CA PHE A 901 47.01 -21.16 7.53
C PHE A 901 46.91 -22.03 6.27
N LEU A 902 47.10 -21.46 5.08
CA LEU A 902 47.04 -22.20 3.82
C LEU A 902 48.23 -23.18 3.64
N ALA A 903 49.36 -22.91 4.30
CA ALA A 903 50.52 -23.81 4.31
C ALA A 903 50.41 -24.94 5.35
N ASP A 904 49.49 -24.85 6.31
CA ASP A 904 49.30 -25.88 7.34
C ASP A 904 48.79 -27.19 6.70
N PRO A 905 49.54 -28.30 6.82
CA PRO A 905 49.11 -29.60 6.28
C PRO A 905 47.76 -30.07 6.82
N LYS A 906 47.35 -29.62 8.01
CA LYS A 906 46.04 -29.97 8.61
C LYS A 906 44.84 -29.46 7.83
N ASN A 907 45.02 -28.44 6.99
CA ASN A 907 43.97 -27.88 6.16
C ASN A 907 43.88 -28.56 4.79
N GLU A 908 44.81 -29.47 4.44
CA GLU A 908 44.80 -30.27 3.20
C GLU A 908 44.71 -29.45 1.90
N LEU A 909 45.12 -28.17 1.92
CA LEU A 909 45.04 -27.28 0.75
C LEU A 909 46.33 -27.24 -0.09
N VAL A 910 47.47 -27.60 0.48
CA VAL A 910 48.78 -27.55 -0.22
C VAL A 910 48.84 -28.58 -1.35
N THR A 911 48.20 -29.73 -1.16
CA THR A 911 48.12 -30.81 -2.16
C THR A 911 46.70 -31.36 -2.16
N ILE A 912 46.03 -31.20 -3.29
CA ILE A 912 44.65 -31.63 -3.52
C ILE A 912 44.70 -32.79 -4.51
N ASP A 913 44.53 -34.02 -4.00
CA ASP A 913 44.55 -35.25 -4.78
C ASP A 913 43.32 -36.10 -4.43
N PRO A 914 42.52 -36.58 -5.41
CA PRO A 914 42.60 -36.30 -6.85
C PRO A 914 42.32 -34.82 -7.18
N PRO A 915 42.75 -34.30 -8.34
CA PRO A 915 42.51 -32.92 -8.73
C PRO A 915 41.03 -32.53 -8.66
N LEU A 916 40.73 -31.38 -8.05
CA LEU A 916 39.37 -30.94 -7.78
C LEU A 916 38.94 -29.88 -8.82
N PRO A 917 37.78 -30.01 -9.50
CA PRO A 917 37.22 -28.92 -10.30
C PRO A 917 36.90 -27.70 -9.44
N MET A 918 37.27 -26.50 -9.89
CA MET A 918 37.00 -25.26 -9.16
C MET A 918 35.49 -24.95 -9.16
N PRO A 919 34.85 -24.67 -8.00
CA PRO A 919 33.42 -24.36 -7.93
C PRO A 919 32.95 -23.26 -8.90
N LEU A 920 33.69 -22.15 -8.98
CA LEU A 920 33.34 -21.01 -9.82
C LEU A 920 33.61 -21.22 -11.32
N ASP A 921 34.50 -22.16 -11.65
CA ASP A 921 34.86 -22.52 -13.04
C ASP A 921 35.25 -24.01 -13.13
N PRO A 922 34.26 -24.91 -13.33
CA PRO A 922 34.49 -26.36 -13.32
C PRO A 922 35.41 -26.86 -14.43
N SER A 923 35.70 -26.03 -15.44
CA SER A 923 36.65 -26.37 -16.49
C SER A 923 38.09 -26.43 -15.98
N ILE A 924 38.38 -25.76 -14.86
CA ILE A 924 39.71 -25.69 -14.25
C ILE A 924 39.80 -26.68 -13.09
N LYS A 925 40.73 -27.63 -13.18
CA LYS A 925 41.05 -28.59 -12.10
C LYS A 925 42.25 -28.10 -11.29
N ILE A 926 42.07 -27.97 -9.98
CA ILE A 926 43.10 -27.56 -9.03
C ILE A 926 43.78 -28.74 -8.36
N THR A 927 45.08 -28.62 -8.14
CA THR A 927 45.96 -29.63 -7.52
C THR A 927 46.54 -29.17 -6.18
N GLY A 928 46.32 -27.92 -5.80
CA GLY A 928 46.78 -27.35 -4.53
C GLY A 928 46.77 -25.82 -4.55
N VAL A 929 46.97 -25.20 -3.39
CA VAL A 929 47.12 -23.76 -3.24
C VAL A 929 48.59 -23.35 -3.30
N ALA A 930 48.88 -22.11 -3.68
CA ALA A 930 50.21 -21.49 -3.59
C ALA A 930 50.24 -20.48 -2.42
N PRO A 931 50.66 -20.90 -1.21
CA PRO A 931 50.58 -20.04 -0.01
C PRO A 931 51.41 -18.75 -0.12
N ASP A 932 52.50 -18.78 -0.89
CA ASP A 932 53.34 -17.60 -1.13
C ASP A 932 52.70 -16.55 -2.06
N GLN A 933 51.63 -16.90 -2.77
CA GLN A 933 50.94 -16.03 -3.73
C GLN A 933 49.55 -15.64 -3.22
N VAL A 934 49.52 -15.17 -1.97
CA VAL A 934 48.32 -14.71 -1.26
C VAL A 934 48.38 -13.21 -1.05
N MET A 935 47.22 -12.56 -1.11
CA MET A 935 47.09 -11.13 -0.80
C MET A 935 45.78 -10.89 -0.03
N VAL A 936 45.80 -9.98 0.93
CA VAL A 936 44.59 -9.48 1.59
C VAL A 936 44.38 -8.04 1.10
N PHE A 937 43.24 -7.76 0.48
CA PHE A 937 42.97 -6.41 -0.02
C PHE A 937 42.66 -5.46 1.13
N LYS A 938 43.14 -4.22 1.02
CA LYS A 938 42.84 -3.13 1.96
C LYS A 938 41.43 -2.59 1.67
N SER A 939 40.41 -3.30 2.12
CA SER A 939 38.99 -2.96 2.01
C SER A 939 38.29 -3.27 3.34
N SER A 940 37.10 -2.69 3.57
CA SER A 940 36.30 -2.88 4.80
C SER A 940 36.08 -4.36 5.13
N LEU A 941 35.90 -5.20 4.11
CA LEU A 941 35.66 -6.64 4.26
C LEU A 941 36.93 -7.50 4.23
N ASN A 942 38.11 -6.91 4.02
CA ASN A 942 39.42 -7.60 3.89
C ASN A 942 39.37 -8.89 3.04
N PRO A 943 38.90 -8.83 1.77
CA PRO A 943 38.79 -10.03 0.94
C PRO A 943 40.16 -10.63 0.63
N ILE A 944 40.20 -11.95 0.44
CA ILE A 944 41.43 -12.72 0.32
C ILE A 944 41.63 -13.16 -1.13
N LYS A 945 42.76 -12.77 -1.73
CA LYS A 945 43.23 -13.35 -2.99
C LYS A 945 44.01 -14.64 -2.70
N CYS A 946 43.51 -15.75 -3.21
CA CYS A 946 44.17 -17.06 -3.15
C CYS A 946 44.55 -17.51 -4.57
N THR A 947 45.76 -18.04 -4.73
CA THR A 947 46.22 -18.56 -6.02
C THR A 947 46.32 -20.07 -5.99
N PHE A 948 45.63 -20.74 -6.91
CA PHE A 948 45.64 -22.21 -7.01
C PHE A 948 46.52 -22.70 -8.16
N LYS A 949 47.13 -23.85 -7.97
CA LYS A 949 47.87 -24.58 -9.00
C LYS A 949 46.89 -25.47 -9.76
N THR A 950 46.99 -25.47 -11.09
CA THR A 950 46.11 -26.27 -11.95
C THR A 950 46.82 -27.51 -12.49
N THR A 951 46.05 -28.45 -13.04
CA THR A 951 46.60 -29.62 -13.74
C THR A 951 47.43 -29.25 -14.99
N SER A 952 47.19 -28.09 -15.59
CA SER A 952 47.97 -27.57 -16.73
C SER A 952 49.28 -26.90 -16.31
N GLY A 953 49.58 -26.83 -15.00
CA GLY A 953 50.76 -26.14 -14.47
C GLY A 953 50.64 -24.62 -14.46
N THR A 954 49.46 -24.07 -14.75
CA THR A 954 49.19 -22.63 -14.70
C THR A 954 48.67 -22.22 -13.32
N ALA A 955 48.82 -20.95 -12.96
CA ALA A 955 48.27 -20.39 -11.74
C ALA A 955 46.84 -19.85 -12.01
N TYR A 956 45.90 -20.15 -11.12
CA TYR A 956 44.51 -19.67 -11.18
C TYR A 956 44.18 -18.85 -9.91
N PRO A 957 44.30 -17.52 -9.96
CA PRO A 957 44.00 -16.66 -8.83
C PRO A 957 42.50 -16.36 -8.71
N ILE A 958 41.99 -16.42 -7.48
CA ILE A 958 40.60 -16.09 -7.12
C ILE A 958 40.59 -15.09 -5.97
N ILE A 959 39.52 -14.31 -5.85
CA ILE A 959 39.22 -13.47 -4.71
C ILE A 959 38.06 -14.11 -3.95
N PHE A 960 38.28 -14.45 -2.69
CA PHE A 960 37.25 -14.93 -1.78
C PHE A 960 36.76 -13.77 -0.89
N LYS A 961 35.45 -13.55 -0.87
CA LYS A 961 34.79 -12.47 -0.12
C LYS A 961 33.86 -13.08 0.94
N LEU A 962 33.91 -12.54 2.17
CA LEU A 962 33.04 -12.94 3.27
C LEU A 962 32.39 -11.71 3.94
N GLY A 963 31.08 -11.75 4.09
CA GLY A 963 30.22 -10.66 4.55
C GLY A 963 29.56 -9.85 3.45
N ASP A 964 29.56 -10.32 2.22
CA ASP A 964 28.98 -9.65 1.04
C ASP A 964 28.07 -10.61 0.28
N ASP A 965 26.96 -10.13 -0.24
CA ASP A 965 26.00 -10.95 -1.01
C ASP A 965 26.34 -10.86 -2.51
N LEU A 966 27.13 -11.82 -2.98
CA LEU A 966 27.58 -11.84 -4.37
C LEU A 966 26.51 -12.30 -5.37
N ARG A 967 25.27 -12.62 -4.94
CA ARG A 967 24.19 -12.97 -5.88
C ARG A 967 23.88 -11.82 -6.84
N GLN A 968 24.02 -10.58 -6.37
CA GLN A 968 23.81 -9.39 -7.20
C GLN A 968 24.87 -9.27 -8.29
N ASP A 969 26.15 -9.29 -7.93
CA ASP A 969 27.26 -9.28 -8.88
C ASP A 969 27.20 -10.47 -9.84
N GLN A 970 26.81 -11.65 -9.34
CA GLN A 970 26.64 -12.84 -10.15
C GLN A 970 25.54 -12.68 -11.20
N LEU A 971 24.38 -12.14 -10.83
CA LEU A 971 23.33 -11.83 -11.80
C LEU A 971 23.83 -10.85 -12.85
N VAL A 972 24.52 -9.77 -12.45
CA VAL A 972 25.00 -8.75 -13.39
C VAL A 972 26.03 -9.33 -14.37
N ILE A 973 26.99 -10.10 -13.88
CA ILE A 973 27.98 -10.77 -14.73
C ILE A 973 27.33 -11.81 -15.66
N GLN A 974 26.33 -12.55 -15.19
CA GLN A 974 25.57 -13.47 -16.03
C GLN A 974 24.86 -12.72 -17.17
N ILE A 975 24.23 -11.57 -16.86
CA ILE A 975 23.59 -10.73 -17.87
C ILE A 975 24.61 -10.11 -18.83
N ILE A 976 25.79 -9.67 -18.35
CA ILE A 976 26.88 -9.21 -19.23
C ILE A 976 27.34 -10.33 -20.16
N THR A 977 27.48 -11.56 -19.66
CA THR A 977 27.85 -12.74 -20.46
C THR A 977 26.81 -13.02 -21.54
N LEU A 978 25.53 -12.93 -21.19
CA LEU A 978 24.44 -13.07 -22.14
C LEU A 978 24.47 -11.96 -23.21
N MET A 979 24.60 -10.69 -22.79
CA MET A 979 24.67 -9.56 -23.70
C MET A 979 25.86 -9.69 -24.66
N ASP A 980 27.03 -10.11 -24.18
CA ASP A 980 28.19 -10.39 -25.02
C ASP A 980 27.89 -11.45 -26.09
N GLN A 981 27.25 -12.56 -25.72
CA GLN A 981 26.85 -13.58 -26.70
C GLN A 981 25.79 -13.08 -27.69
N LEU A 982 24.83 -12.25 -27.26
CA LEU A 982 23.84 -11.65 -28.15
C LEU A 982 24.50 -10.71 -29.16
N LEU A 983 25.50 -9.93 -28.73
CA LEU A 983 26.29 -9.07 -29.61
C LEU A 983 27.12 -9.88 -30.60
N GLN A 984 27.76 -10.97 -30.13
CA GLN A 984 28.51 -11.88 -31.00
C GLN A 984 27.61 -12.58 -32.04
N LYS A 985 26.35 -12.93 -31.70
CA LYS A 985 25.36 -13.46 -32.66
C LYS A 985 25.06 -12.47 -33.79
N GLU A 986 25.12 -11.16 -33.52
CA GLU A 986 25.01 -10.09 -34.52
C GLU A 986 26.36 -9.74 -35.19
N ASN A 987 27.39 -10.58 -35.01
CA ASN A 987 28.76 -10.36 -35.49
C ASN A 987 29.45 -9.11 -34.91
N LEU A 988 29.04 -8.66 -33.72
CA LEU A 988 29.64 -7.53 -33.01
C LEU A 988 30.47 -8.01 -31.81
N ASP A 989 31.74 -8.31 -32.05
CA ASP A 989 32.70 -8.61 -30.98
C ASP A 989 33.22 -7.30 -30.35
N LEU A 990 32.73 -7.02 -29.14
CA LEU A 990 33.15 -5.87 -28.33
C LEU A 990 34.30 -6.19 -27.35
N LYS A 991 34.91 -7.37 -27.42
CA LYS A 991 36.03 -7.76 -26.55
C LYS A 991 35.69 -7.63 -25.06
N LEU A 992 34.45 -7.97 -24.69
CA LEU A 992 34.01 -7.98 -23.30
C LEU A 992 34.70 -9.10 -22.53
N SER A 993 35.00 -8.85 -21.25
CA SER A 993 35.69 -9.80 -20.37
C SER A 993 34.86 -10.08 -19.12
N PRO A 994 33.74 -10.82 -19.21
CA PRO A 994 32.97 -11.21 -18.05
C PRO A 994 33.77 -12.23 -17.22
N TYR A 995 34.31 -11.79 -16.09
CA TYR A 995 35.05 -12.65 -15.17
C TYR A 995 34.11 -13.62 -14.46
N LYS A 996 34.60 -14.80 -14.05
CA LYS A 996 33.77 -15.79 -13.35
C LYS A 996 33.47 -15.36 -11.92
N ILE A 997 32.24 -15.56 -11.46
CA ILE A 997 31.81 -15.27 -10.10
C ILE A 997 30.78 -16.31 -9.64
N LEU A 998 30.86 -16.68 -8.37
CA LEU A 998 29.94 -17.64 -7.76
C LEU A 998 29.68 -17.26 -6.30
N ALA A 999 28.42 -17.02 -5.97
CA ALA A 999 27.93 -16.99 -4.60
C ALA A 999 27.90 -18.41 -4.03
N THR A 1000 28.43 -18.57 -2.82
CA THR A 1000 28.51 -19.85 -2.11
C THR A 1000 27.59 -19.90 -0.88
N SER A 1001 27.15 -18.74 -0.42
CA SER A 1001 26.07 -18.52 0.57
C SER A 1001 25.48 -17.13 0.35
N THR A 1002 24.51 -16.74 1.18
CA THR A 1002 23.96 -15.37 1.20
C THR A 1002 24.96 -14.31 1.67
N THR A 1003 26.11 -14.71 2.23
CA THR A 1003 27.13 -13.78 2.74
C THR A 1003 28.55 -14.10 2.30
N ALA A 1004 28.75 -15.09 1.42
CA ALA A 1004 30.09 -15.49 0.97
C ALA A 1004 30.10 -15.91 -0.48
N GLY A 1005 31.22 -15.66 -1.16
CA GLY A 1005 31.45 -16.20 -2.49
C GLY A 1005 32.84 -15.91 -3.01
N ALA A 1006 33.07 -16.30 -4.27
CA ALA A 1006 34.35 -16.17 -4.93
C ALA A 1006 34.20 -15.52 -6.32
N SER A 1007 35.19 -14.72 -6.70
CA SER A 1007 35.32 -14.18 -8.06
C SER A 1007 36.71 -14.49 -8.64
N GLN A 1008 36.79 -14.66 -9.95
CA GLN A 1008 38.04 -14.80 -10.66
C GLN A 1008 38.84 -13.50 -10.55
N PHE A 1009 40.13 -13.63 -10.23
CA PHE A 1009 41.03 -12.48 -10.28
C PHE A 1009 41.56 -12.31 -11.70
N VAL A 1010 41.16 -11.23 -12.37
CA VAL A 1010 41.73 -10.83 -13.65
C VAL A 1010 42.93 -9.92 -13.39
N GLN A 1011 44.04 -10.15 -14.09
CA GLN A 1011 45.26 -9.37 -13.93
C GLN A 1011 45.08 -7.96 -14.54
N SER A 1012 44.58 -7.02 -13.73
CA SER A 1012 44.30 -5.64 -14.13
C SER A 1012 44.70 -4.63 -13.05
N GLN A 1013 44.65 -3.34 -13.38
CA GLN A 1013 44.78 -2.24 -12.41
C GLN A 1013 43.56 -1.32 -12.52
N SER A 1014 43.15 -0.72 -11.39
CA SER A 1014 42.11 0.31 -11.43
C SER A 1014 42.61 1.58 -12.09
N LEU A 1015 41.71 2.30 -12.77
CA LEU A 1015 42.03 3.60 -13.36
C LEU A 1015 42.54 4.58 -12.29
N SER A 1016 42.00 4.54 -11.08
CA SER A 1016 42.48 5.31 -9.92
C SER A 1016 43.96 5.03 -9.62
N SER A 1017 44.36 3.76 -9.56
CA SER A 1017 45.78 3.37 -9.36
C SER A 1017 46.66 3.78 -10.54
N ILE A 1018 46.14 3.74 -11.76
CA ILE A 1018 46.86 4.16 -12.98
C ILE A 1018 47.09 5.67 -12.97
N VAL A 1019 46.06 6.46 -12.65
CA VAL A 1019 46.12 7.93 -12.52
C VAL A 1019 47.12 8.34 -11.43
N GLY A 1020 47.21 7.58 -10.33
CA GLY A 1020 48.22 7.80 -9.30
C GLY A 1020 49.67 7.59 -9.77
N LYS A 1021 49.89 6.71 -10.77
CA LYS A 1021 51.23 6.36 -11.29
C LYS A 1021 51.65 7.18 -12.49
N PHE A 1022 50.73 7.48 -13.41
CA PHE A 1022 51.00 8.18 -14.66
C PHE A 1022 50.34 9.55 -14.64
N LYS A 1023 51.09 10.63 -14.90
CA LYS A 1023 50.60 12.02 -14.76
C LYS A 1023 49.87 12.56 -16.00
N THR A 1024 50.35 12.25 -17.20
CA THR A 1024 49.82 12.79 -18.47
C THR A 1024 49.18 11.66 -19.27
N ASN A 1025 47.91 11.81 -19.64
CA ASN A 1025 47.08 10.78 -20.32
C ASN A 1025 47.26 9.38 -19.68
N PRO A 1026 46.85 9.20 -18.41
CA PRO A 1026 47.33 8.08 -17.58
C PRO A 1026 47.00 6.70 -18.16
N ALA A 1027 45.77 6.50 -18.63
CA ALA A 1027 45.34 5.26 -19.27
C ALA A 1027 46.11 4.97 -20.57
N LEU A 1028 46.33 5.99 -21.41
CA LEU A 1028 47.12 5.84 -22.64
C LEU A 1028 48.58 5.51 -22.32
N ALA A 1029 49.16 6.18 -21.32
CA ALA A 1029 50.54 5.96 -20.90
C ALA A 1029 50.73 4.55 -20.33
N TYR A 1030 49.74 4.02 -19.62
CA TYR A 1030 49.73 2.64 -19.14
C TYR A 1030 49.73 1.63 -20.30
N LEU A 1031 48.86 1.82 -21.30
CA LEU A 1031 48.83 0.94 -22.47
C LEU A 1031 50.11 1.05 -23.30
N ARG A 1032 50.66 2.26 -23.45
CA ARG A 1032 51.95 2.50 -24.14
C ARG A 1032 53.12 1.86 -23.41
N HIS A 1033 53.12 1.86 -22.08
CA HIS A 1033 54.17 1.24 -21.28
C HIS A 1033 54.22 -0.27 -21.48
N HIS A 1034 53.07 -0.93 -21.59
CA HIS A 1034 52.97 -2.38 -21.76
C HIS A 1034 53.00 -2.83 -23.24
N ASN A 1035 52.51 -2.01 -24.18
CA ASN A 1035 52.41 -2.34 -25.61
C ASN A 1035 52.85 -1.16 -26.50
N PRO A 1036 54.14 -0.76 -26.46
CA PRO A 1036 54.64 0.35 -27.27
C PRO A 1036 54.67 -0.01 -28.76
N ASP A 1037 54.26 0.95 -29.60
CA ASP A 1037 54.44 0.92 -31.06
C ASP A 1037 54.56 2.34 -31.63
N ASP A 1038 55.79 2.78 -31.90
CA ASP A 1038 56.08 4.14 -32.39
C ASP A 1038 55.57 4.42 -33.81
N ARG A 1039 55.12 3.38 -34.55
CA ARG A 1039 54.53 3.56 -35.89
C ARG A 1039 53.09 4.06 -35.83
N GLN A 1040 52.44 3.90 -34.69
CA GLN A 1040 51.04 4.28 -34.49
C GLN A 1040 50.93 5.71 -33.94
N PRO A 1041 49.92 6.50 -34.34
CA PRO A 1041 49.79 7.91 -33.92
C PRO A 1041 49.77 8.14 -32.40
N LEU A 1042 49.24 7.16 -31.65
CA LEU A 1042 49.16 7.20 -30.19
C LEU A 1042 50.27 6.41 -29.49
N GLY A 1043 51.24 5.86 -30.22
CA GLY A 1043 52.38 5.12 -29.68
C GLY A 1043 52.03 3.75 -29.07
N VAL A 1044 50.82 3.25 -29.31
CA VAL A 1044 50.30 1.97 -28.76
C VAL A 1044 49.98 1.05 -29.93
N ARG A 1045 50.23 -0.25 -29.76
CA ARG A 1045 49.80 -1.26 -30.73
C ARG A 1045 48.31 -1.12 -31.07
N GLN A 1046 48.01 -1.18 -32.37
CA GLN A 1046 46.65 -0.98 -32.87
C GLN A 1046 45.66 -2.00 -32.28
N GLU A 1047 46.07 -3.27 -32.11
CA GLU A 1047 45.25 -4.35 -31.54
C GLU A 1047 44.83 -4.07 -30.09
N THR A 1048 45.77 -3.61 -29.25
CA THR A 1048 45.52 -3.24 -27.85
C THR A 1048 44.56 -2.06 -27.77
N LEU A 1049 44.76 -1.05 -28.61
CA LEU A 1049 43.91 0.14 -28.61
C LEU A 1049 42.50 -0.16 -29.15
N ASP A 1050 42.37 -1.03 -30.16
CA ASP A 1050 41.08 -1.49 -30.68
C ASP A 1050 40.32 -2.30 -29.62
N THR A 1051 41.01 -3.19 -28.89
CA THR A 1051 40.46 -3.94 -27.76
C THR A 1051 39.93 -3.00 -26.68
N TYR A 1052 40.68 -1.95 -26.34
CA TYR A 1052 40.25 -0.93 -25.41
C TYR A 1052 39.01 -0.16 -25.88
N VAL A 1053 38.99 0.30 -27.13
CA VAL A 1053 37.87 1.05 -27.70
C VAL A 1053 36.59 0.21 -27.72
N ARG A 1054 36.69 -1.06 -28.14
CA ARG A 1054 35.56 -2.00 -28.19
C ARG A 1054 35.02 -2.33 -26.81
N SER A 1055 35.89 -2.72 -25.88
CA SER A 1055 35.49 -3.12 -24.52
C SER A 1055 34.92 -1.94 -23.73
N CYS A 1056 35.51 -0.76 -23.90
CA CYS A 1056 34.99 0.50 -23.36
C CYS A 1056 33.57 0.82 -23.89
N ALA A 1057 33.33 0.67 -25.20
CA ALA A 1057 32.00 0.87 -25.79
C ALA A 1057 30.97 -0.12 -25.24
N GLY A 1058 31.33 -1.41 -25.17
CA GLY A 1058 30.42 -2.45 -24.67
C GLY A 1058 30.03 -2.25 -23.21
N TYR A 1059 31.00 -2.04 -22.31
CA TYR A 1059 30.70 -1.80 -20.88
C TYR A 1059 29.92 -0.50 -20.66
N CYS A 1060 30.19 0.56 -21.43
CA CYS A 1060 29.43 1.81 -21.40
C CYS A 1060 27.94 1.58 -21.68
N VAL A 1061 27.61 0.86 -22.76
CA VAL A 1061 26.22 0.56 -23.15
C VAL A 1061 25.55 -0.38 -22.15
N ILE A 1062 26.23 -1.45 -21.74
CA ILE A 1062 25.67 -2.44 -20.82
C ILE A 1062 25.37 -1.81 -19.45
N THR A 1063 26.31 -1.03 -18.91
CA THR A 1063 26.10 -0.37 -17.60
C THR A 1063 25.02 0.71 -17.64
N TYR A 1064 24.83 1.38 -18.78
CA TYR A 1064 23.69 2.27 -19.01
C TYR A 1064 22.36 1.51 -18.98
N ILE A 1065 22.24 0.42 -19.73
CA ILE A 1065 21.01 -0.40 -19.81
C ILE A 1065 20.65 -0.98 -18.43
N LEU A 1066 21.64 -1.51 -17.71
CA LEU A 1066 21.45 -2.09 -16.38
C LEU A 1066 21.30 -1.03 -15.27
N GLY A 1067 21.60 0.23 -15.57
CA GLY A 1067 21.61 1.32 -14.60
C GLY A 1067 22.56 1.06 -13.43
N VAL A 1068 23.77 0.59 -13.72
CA VAL A 1068 24.79 0.32 -12.69
C VAL A 1068 25.28 1.64 -12.10
N GLY A 1069 25.12 1.81 -10.78
CA GLY A 1069 25.58 2.98 -10.05
C GLY A 1069 26.96 2.82 -9.43
N ASP A 1070 27.40 3.84 -8.69
CA ASP A 1070 28.68 3.91 -8.01
C ASP A 1070 29.88 3.63 -8.92
N ARG A 1071 29.83 4.13 -10.17
CA ARG A 1071 30.92 3.98 -11.13
C ARG A 1071 31.97 5.07 -10.90
N HIS A 1072 32.98 4.77 -10.08
CA HIS A 1072 34.18 5.60 -9.85
C HIS A 1072 35.46 4.91 -10.36
N LEU A 1073 36.57 5.65 -10.37
CA LEU A 1073 37.84 5.20 -10.98
C LEU A 1073 38.46 3.94 -10.34
N ASP A 1074 38.06 3.55 -9.13
CA ASP A 1074 38.50 2.28 -8.52
C ASP A 1074 37.74 1.06 -9.06
N ASN A 1075 36.48 1.25 -9.48
CA ASN A 1075 35.62 0.20 -10.02
C ASN A 1075 35.80 0.00 -11.54
N LEU A 1076 36.60 0.86 -12.17
CA LEU A 1076 36.96 0.78 -13.59
C LEU A 1076 38.35 0.17 -13.71
N LEU A 1077 38.44 -1.03 -14.28
CA LEU A 1077 39.66 -1.82 -14.36
C LEU A 1077 40.17 -1.85 -15.81
N LEU A 1078 41.48 -1.75 -15.97
CA LEU A 1078 42.17 -1.85 -17.26
C LEU A 1078 43.26 -2.92 -17.17
N ALA A 1079 43.18 -3.92 -18.04
CA ALA A 1079 44.20 -4.94 -18.21
C ALA A 1079 45.33 -4.44 -19.14
N PRO A 1080 46.55 -4.98 -18.99
CA PRO A 1080 47.69 -4.58 -19.83
C PRO A 1080 47.47 -4.79 -21.33
N ASP A 1081 46.65 -5.75 -21.73
CA ASP A 1081 46.35 -6.09 -23.13
C ASP A 1081 45.28 -5.19 -23.77
N GLY A 1082 44.72 -4.25 -23.02
CA GLY A 1082 43.72 -3.31 -23.48
C GLY A 1082 42.29 -3.67 -23.08
N HIS A 1083 42.03 -4.82 -22.45
CA HIS A 1083 40.67 -5.13 -21.97
C HIS A 1083 40.26 -4.18 -20.84
N PHE A 1084 39.19 -3.43 -21.09
CA PHE A 1084 38.53 -2.57 -20.11
C PHE A 1084 37.29 -3.26 -19.56
N PHE A 1085 37.09 -3.24 -18.25
CA PHE A 1085 35.91 -3.83 -17.62
C PHE A 1085 35.57 -3.18 -16.29
N HIS A 1086 34.31 -3.32 -15.89
CA HIS A 1086 33.79 -2.82 -14.63
C HIS A 1086 33.79 -3.94 -13.58
N ALA A 1087 34.04 -3.60 -12.33
CA ALA A 1087 33.91 -4.52 -11.18
C ALA A 1087 33.03 -3.90 -10.09
N ASP A 1088 32.65 -4.72 -9.11
CA ASP A 1088 31.82 -4.35 -7.95
C ASP A 1088 30.44 -3.82 -8.37
N PHE A 1089 29.43 -4.67 -8.46
CA PHE A 1089 28.09 -4.29 -8.93
C PHE A 1089 27.09 -4.13 -7.77
N GLY A 1090 27.56 -3.67 -6.61
CA GLY A 1090 26.74 -3.47 -5.40
C GLY A 1090 25.59 -2.47 -5.54
N PHE A 1091 25.57 -1.64 -6.59
CA PHE A 1091 24.48 -0.72 -6.91
C PHE A 1091 24.00 -0.90 -8.36
N ILE A 1092 22.74 -1.33 -8.54
CA ILE A 1092 22.13 -1.53 -9.87
C ILE A 1092 20.75 -0.89 -10.00
N LEU A 1093 20.18 -0.93 -11.21
CA LEU A 1093 18.80 -0.49 -11.49
C LEU A 1093 18.58 0.97 -11.09
N GLY A 1094 19.53 1.84 -11.45
CA GLY A 1094 19.46 3.29 -11.28
C GLY A 1094 19.66 3.77 -9.84
N ARG A 1095 20.07 2.89 -8.91
CA ARG A 1095 20.55 3.32 -7.60
C ARG A 1095 21.97 3.79 -7.69
N ASP A 1096 22.26 4.88 -7.00
CA ASP A 1096 23.62 5.39 -6.87
C ASP A 1096 23.75 6.04 -5.50
N PRO A 1097 24.87 5.81 -4.76
CA PRO A 1097 25.14 6.54 -3.52
C PRO A 1097 25.35 8.05 -3.75
N LYS A 1098 25.63 8.49 -4.98
CA LYS A 1098 25.86 9.88 -5.34
C LYS A 1098 24.56 10.53 -5.84
N PRO A 1099 24.13 11.64 -5.24
CA PRO A 1099 23.00 12.40 -5.77
C PRO A 1099 23.36 12.97 -7.15
N PHE A 1100 22.45 12.86 -8.12
CA PHE A 1100 22.62 13.33 -9.50
C PHE A 1100 23.77 12.67 -10.27
N ALA A 1101 24.04 11.39 -10.02
CA ALA A 1101 24.98 10.61 -10.80
C ALA A 1101 24.61 10.64 -12.30
N PRO A 1102 25.60 10.76 -13.21
CA PRO A 1102 25.34 10.71 -14.63
C PRO A 1102 24.78 9.33 -14.99
N VAL A 1103 23.83 9.33 -15.92
CA VAL A 1103 23.10 8.13 -16.36
C VAL A 1103 24.00 7.09 -17.02
N MET A 1104 25.07 7.53 -17.67
CA MET A 1104 26.12 6.70 -18.25
C MET A 1104 27.47 7.20 -17.73
N LYS A 1105 28.41 6.29 -17.42
CA LYS A 1105 29.75 6.67 -16.98
C LYS A 1105 30.72 6.68 -18.16
N LEU A 1106 31.13 7.88 -18.57
CA LEU A 1106 32.22 8.10 -19.52
C LEU A 1106 33.16 9.15 -18.94
N SER A 1107 34.32 8.70 -18.41
CA SER A 1107 35.27 9.61 -17.75
C SER A 1107 36.20 10.30 -18.76
N LYS A 1108 36.81 11.41 -18.33
CA LYS A 1108 37.79 12.14 -19.15
C LYS A 1108 38.99 11.26 -19.49
N GLU A 1109 39.47 10.50 -18.52
CA GLU A 1109 40.59 9.56 -18.67
C GLU A 1109 40.28 8.48 -19.72
N MET A 1110 39.01 8.05 -19.79
CA MET A 1110 38.58 7.06 -20.78
C MET A 1110 38.68 7.61 -22.21
N VAL A 1111 38.25 8.86 -22.41
CA VAL A 1111 38.26 9.54 -23.72
C VAL A 1111 39.66 10.01 -24.13
N GLU A 1112 40.47 10.48 -23.19
CA GLU A 1112 41.87 10.82 -23.43
C GLU A 1112 42.68 9.61 -23.88
N CYS A 1113 42.35 8.41 -23.37
CA CYS A 1113 42.96 7.16 -23.83
C CYS A 1113 42.73 6.90 -25.33
N MET A 1114 41.64 7.41 -25.90
CA MET A 1114 41.32 7.29 -27.32
C MET A 1114 41.96 8.40 -28.18
N GLY A 1115 42.67 9.35 -27.57
CA GLY A 1115 43.20 10.54 -28.27
C GLY A 1115 42.26 11.75 -28.24
N GLY A 1116 41.22 11.74 -27.39
CA GLY A 1116 40.31 12.86 -27.19
C GLY A 1116 39.06 12.84 -28.09
N VAL A 1117 38.16 13.80 -27.89
CA VAL A 1117 36.84 13.87 -28.55
C VAL A 1117 36.89 14.04 -30.07
N ASN A 1118 38.00 14.57 -30.60
CA ASN A 1118 38.21 14.79 -32.03
C ASN A 1118 38.95 13.62 -32.71
N SER A 1119 39.30 12.57 -31.96
CA SER A 1119 40.03 11.42 -32.50
C SER A 1119 39.13 10.50 -33.33
N GLU A 1120 39.73 9.82 -34.32
CA GLU A 1120 39.05 8.76 -35.08
C GLU A 1120 38.59 7.62 -34.17
N HIS A 1121 39.39 7.26 -33.16
CA HIS A 1121 39.05 6.22 -32.19
C HIS A 1121 37.80 6.57 -31.37
N TYR A 1122 37.61 7.84 -31.00
CA TYR A 1122 36.40 8.27 -30.30
C TYR A 1122 35.16 8.21 -31.21
N GLN A 1123 35.29 8.50 -32.51
CA GLN A 1123 34.18 8.31 -33.46
C GLN A 1123 33.82 6.82 -33.61
N ARG A 1124 34.83 5.94 -33.68
CA ARG A 1124 34.60 4.48 -33.69
C ARG A 1124 33.95 3.99 -32.39
N PHE A 1125 34.36 4.52 -31.24
CA PHE A 1125 33.71 4.25 -29.95
C PHE A 1125 32.21 4.57 -30.01
N LYS A 1126 31.83 5.77 -30.50
CA LYS A 1126 30.42 6.13 -30.64
C LYS A 1126 29.68 5.17 -31.59
N GLN A 1127 30.29 4.80 -32.71
CA GLN A 1127 29.71 3.84 -33.64
C GLN A 1127 29.44 2.48 -32.97
N TYR A 1128 30.41 1.94 -32.22
CA TYR A 1128 30.22 0.71 -31.46
C TYR A 1128 29.13 0.85 -30.39
N CYS A 1129 29.05 2.00 -29.70
CA CYS A 1129 27.99 2.28 -28.74
C CYS A 1129 26.59 2.22 -29.39
N PHE A 1130 26.42 2.84 -30.57
CA PHE A 1130 25.14 2.78 -31.30
C PHE A 1130 24.81 1.38 -31.78
N MET A 1131 25.77 0.68 -32.40
CA MET A 1131 25.57 -0.70 -32.87
C MET A 1131 25.20 -1.64 -31.73
N ALA A 1132 25.88 -1.53 -30.58
CA ALA A 1132 25.61 -2.35 -29.41
C ALA A 1132 24.24 -2.04 -28.79
N TYR A 1133 23.89 -0.76 -28.64
CA TYR A 1133 22.59 -0.36 -28.11
C TYR A 1133 21.44 -0.87 -28.97
N THR A 1134 21.52 -0.70 -30.28
CA THR A 1134 20.53 -1.22 -31.24
C THR A 1134 20.43 -2.74 -31.19
N ALA A 1135 21.56 -3.46 -31.21
CA ALA A 1135 21.58 -4.92 -31.16
C ALA A 1135 20.95 -5.47 -29.87
N LEU A 1136 21.28 -4.89 -28.72
CA LEU A 1136 20.69 -5.29 -27.43
C LEU A 1136 19.20 -4.93 -27.34
N ARG A 1137 18.78 -3.80 -27.92
CA ARG A 1137 17.38 -3.38 -27.95
C ARG A 1137 16.47 -4.37 -28.70
N LYS A 1138 16.97 -5.00 -29.78
CA LYS A 1138 16.26 -6.07 -30.50
C LYS A 1138 15.99 -7.31 -29.62
N SER A 1139 16.89 -7.59 -28.67
CA SER A 1139 16.80 -8.73 -27.74
C SER A 1139 16.32 -8.32 -26.34
N SER A 1140 15.67 -7.16 -26.22
CA SER A 1140 15.23 -6.60 -24.93
C SER A 1140 14.25 -7.50 -24.18
N ASN A 1141 13.35 -8.21 -24.88
CA ASN A 1141 12.38 -9.12 -24.27
C ASN A 1141 13.05 -10.21 -23.42
N LEU A 1142 14.09 -10.86 -23.95
CA LEU A 1142 14.86 -11.86 -23.22
C LEU A 1142 15.45 -11.28 -21.92
N ILE A 1143 16.08 -10.11 -22.02
CA ILE A 1143 16.72 -9.45 -20.87
C ILE A 1143 15.68 -9.08 -19.81
N LEU A 1144 14.54 -8.52 -20.23
CA LEU A 1144 13.43 -8.16 -19.34
C LEU A 1144 12.81 -9.40 -18.66
N ASN A 1145 12.62 -10.49 -19.40
CA ASN A 1145 12.09 -11.74 -18.85
C ASN A 1145 13.03 -12.35 -17.80
N LEU A 1146 14.35 -12.32 -18.04
CA LEU A 1146 15.33 -12.77 -17.05
C LEU A 1146 15.29 -11.94 -15.77
N PHE A 1147 15.18 -10.60 -15.87
CA PHE A 1147 14.99 -9.76 -14.68
C PHE A 1147 13.66 -10.05 -13.98
N SER A 1148 12.58 -10.31 -14.74
CA SER A 1148 11.27 -10.65 -14.17
C SER A 1148 11.30 -11.93 -13.33
N LEU A 1149 12.09 -12.94 -13.74
CA LEU A 1149 12.25 -14.18 -12.98
C LEU A 1149 13.05 -13.99 -11.68
N MET A 1150 13.88 -12.95 -11.61
CA MET A 1150 14.73 -12.64 -10.45
C MET A 1150 14.06 -11.74 -9.41
N VAL A 1151 12.84 -11.22 -9.67
CA VAL A 1151 12.15 -10.28 -8.78
C VAL A 1151 11.96 -10.85 -7.37
N HIS A 1152 11.66 -12.15 -7.26
CA HIS A 1152 11.47 -12.86 -5.98
C HIS A 1152 12.74 -13.63 -5.51
N ALA A 1153 13.91 -13.32 -6.07
CA ALA A 1153 15.18 -13.94 -5.69
C ALA A 1153 15.84 -13.34 -4.43
N ASN A 1154 15.17 -12.37 -3.78
CA ASN A 1154 15.64 -11.74 -2.54
C ASN A 1154 17.03 -11.05 -2.65
N ILE A 1155 17.39 -10.59 -3.86
CA ILE A 1155 18.65 -9.89 -4.12
C ILE A 1155 18.59 -8.47 -3.52
N PRO A 1156 19.65 -7.97 -2.86
CA PRO A 1156 19.61 -6.74 -2.05
C PRO A 1156 18.96 -5.53 -2.75
N ASP A 1157 19.41 -5.18 -3.95
CA ASP A 1157 18.85 -4.01 -4.63
C ASP A 1157 17.47 -4.25 -5.24
N ILE A 1158 17.22 -5.45 -5.76
CA ILE A 1158 15.93 -5.83 -6.36
C ILE A 1158 14.84 -5.85 -5.28
N ARG A 1159 15.15 -6.42 -4.10
CA ARG A 1159 14.24 -6.55 -2.95
C ARG A 1159 13.65 -5.23 -2.48
N LEU A 1160 14.41 -4.15 -2.57
CA LEU A 1160 13.98 -2.83 -2.11
C LEU A 1160 12.91 -2.20 -3.03
N GLU A 1161 12.92 -2.50 -4.33
CA GLU A 1161 11.91 -2.00 -5.30
C GLU A 1161 11.59 -3.07 -6.38
N PRO A 1162 10.98 -4.20 -6.01
CA PRO A 1162 10.79 -5.36 -6.90
C PRO A 1162 9.96 -5.00 -8.13
N ASP A 1163 8.88 -4.25 -7.94
CA ASP A 1163 7.95 -3.85 -9.01
C ASP A 1163 8.59 -2.89 -10.03
N LYS A 1164 9.65 -2.18 -9.64
CA LYS A 1164 10.32 -1.21 -10.51
C LYS A 1164 11.55 -1.78 -11.21
N ALA A 1165 12.07 -2.94 -10.78
CA ALA A 1165 13.30 -3.50 -11.32
C ALA A 1165 13.23 -3.68 -12.85
N VAL A 1166 12.18 -4.34 -13.33
CA VAL A 1166 11.94 -4.55 -14.77
C VAL A 1166 11.62 -3.23 -15.47
N MET A 1167 10.83 -2.36 -14.84
CA MET A 1167 10.45 -1.06 -15.41
C MET A 1167 11.65 -0.15 -15.66
N LYS A 1168 12.60 -0.07 -14.73
CA LYS A 1168 13.80 0.76 -14.89
C LYS A 1168 14.67 0.29 -16.04
N VAL A 1169 14.85 -1.02 -16.22
CA VAL A 1169 15.59 -1.56 -17.38
C VAL A 1169 14.83 -1.28 -18.68
N ARG A 1170 13.50 -1.45 -18.67
CA ARG A 1170 12.65 -1.14 -19.82
C ARG A 1170 12.74 0.33 -20.24
N GLU A 1171 12.73 1.25 -19.28
CA GLU A 1171 12.89 2.69 -19.54
C GLU A 1171 14.23 3.00 -20.21
N ARG A 1172 15.32 2.31 -19.85
CA ARG A 1172 16.65 2.50 -20.49
C ARG A 1172 16.71 1.99 -21.93
N PHE A 1173 15.84 1.08 -22.32
CA PHE A 1173 15.74 0.62 -23.71
C PHE A 1173 14.92 1.56 -24.60
N HIS A 1174 14.12 2.46 -24.02
CA HIS A 1174 13.22 3.36 -24.73
C HIS A 1174 12.41 2.62 -25.82
N LEU A 1175 11.70 1.56 -25.43
CA LEU A 1175 10.96 0.68 -26.35
C LEU A 1175 9.78 1.39 -27.05
N GLU A 1176 9.33 2.52 -26.50
CA GLU A 1176 8.32 3.40 -27.05
C GLU A 1176 8.79 4.22 -28.27
N LEU A 1177 10.11 4.40 -28.43
CA LEU A 1177 10.69 5.16 -29.54
C LEU A 1177 10.94 4.28 -30.78
N SER A 1178 11.01 4.89 -31.95
CA SER A 1178 11.58 4.21 -33.13
C SER A 1178 13.08 4.00 -32.97
N GLU A 1179 13.68 3.15 -33.81
CA GLU A 1179 15.13 2.90 -33.78
C GLU A 1179 15.94 4.19 -34.02
N GLU A 1180 15.50 5.03 -34.95
CA GLU A 1180 16.14 6.30 -35.29
C GLU A 1180 16.09 7.30 -34.13
N GLU A 1181 14.91 7.47 -33.52
CA GLU A 1181 14.73 8.34 -32.36
C GLU A 1181 15.52 7.86 -31.15
N ALA A 1182 15.58 6.54 -30.92
CA ALA A 1182 16.34 5.95 -29.82
C ALA A 1182 17.85 6.18 -29.99
N ILE A 1183 18.38 6.12 -31.21
CA ILE A 1183 19.80 6.43 -31.51
C ILE A 1183 20.10 7.91 -31.24
N VAL A 1184 19.22 8.82 -31.68
CA VAL A 1184 19.38 10.26 -31.42
C VAL A 1184 19.36 10.55 -29.92
N TYR A 1185 18.40 9.96 -29.20
CA TYR A 1185 18.33 10.08 -27.74
C TYR A 1185 19.62 9.58 -27.08
N PHE A 1186 20.09 8.38 -27.44
CA PHE A 1186 21.30 7.81 -26.86
C PHE A 1186 22.56 8.62 -27.21
N GLY A 1187 22.61 9.22 -28.41
CA GLY A 1187 23.66 10.17 -28.79
C GLY A 1187 23.71 11.38 -27.86
N ASN A 1188 22.55 11.96 -27.52
CA ASN A 1188 22.46 13.06 -26.57
C ASN A 1188 22.92 12.66 -25.15
N VAL A 1189 22.68 11.41 -24.74
CA VAL A 1189 23.18 10.88 -23.46
C VAL A 1189 24.72 10.84 -23.43
N ILE A 1190 25.36 10.38 -24.51
CA ILE A 1190 26.83 10.33 -24.62
C ILE A 1190 27.41 11.75 -24.57
N GLU A 1191 26.83 12.70 -25.31
CA GLU A 1191 27.31 14.09 -25.37
C GLU A 1191 27.09 14.86 -24.06
N GLY A 1192 25.94 14.64 -23.40
CA GLY A 1192 25.62 15.24 -22.10
C GLY A 1192 26.57 14.78 -20.99
N THR A 1193 27.12 13.57 -21.10
CA THR A 1193 28.05 13.02 -20.10
C THR A 1193 29.41 13.73 -20.12
N LEU A 1194 29.88 14.16 -21.29
CA LEU A 1194 31.19 14.84 -21.45
C LEU A 1194 31.17 16.33 -21.09
N THR A 1195 30.02 16.97 -21.24
CA THR A 1195 29.84 18.40 -20.95
C THR A 1195 29.51 18.68 -19.48
N ALA A 1196 29.09 17.66 -18.74
CA ALA A 1196 28.78 17.78 -17.32
C ALA A 1196 30.08 17.93 -16.49
N PHE A 1197 30.34 19.14 -15.97
CA PHE A 1197 31.43 19.40 -15.01
C PHE A 1197 31.16 18.86 -13.60
N ALA A 1198 29.89 18.55 -13.27
CA ALA A 1198 29.45 18.16 -11.93
C ALA A 1198 29.94 16.78 -11.45
N PRO A 1199 30.00 15.71 -12.27
CA PRO A 1199 30.41 14.37 -11.81
C PRO A 1199 31.86 14.31 -11.32
N VAL A 1200 32.79 15.07 -11.91
CA VAL A 1200 34.22 15.08 -11.52
C VAL A 1200 34.43 15.67 -10.12
N VAL A 1201 33.62 16.68 -9.75
CA VAL A 1201 33.68 17.31 -8.42
C VAL A 1201 33.04 16.40 -7.37
N ILE A 1202 31.95 15.73 -7.72
CA ILE A 1202 31.25 14.76 -6.86
C ILE A 1202 32.10 13.50 -6.65
N ASP A 1203 32.81 13.01 -7.68
CA ASP A 1203 33.73 11.87 -7.57
C ASP A 1203 34.88 12.16 -6.59
N LYS A 1204 35.49 13.35 -6.65
CA LYS A 1204 36.52 13.76 -5.68
C LYS A 1204 36.01 13.91 -4.24
N LEU A 1205 34.77 14.39 -4.08
CA LEU A 1205 34.10 14.44 -2.77
C LEU A 1205 33.80 13.04 -2.22
N HIS A 1206 33.42 12.11 -3.10
CA HIS A 1206 33.16 10.73 -2.74
C HIS A 1206 34.45 9.98 -2.37
N GLU A 1207 35.55 10.17 -3.11
CA GLU A 1207 36.89 9.66 -2.75
C GLU A 1207 37.32 10.16 -1.36
N TRP A 1208 37.09 11.44 -1.06
CA TRP A 1208 37.33 12.01 0.27
C TRP A 1208 36.45 11.38 1.35
N ALA A 1209 35.16 11.16 1.07
CA ALA A 1209 34.23 10.54 2.01
C ALA A 1209 34.55 9.06 2.28
N GLN A 1210 35.00 8.32 1.27
CA GLN A 1210 35.48 6.94 1.43
C GLN A 1210 36.80 6.89 2.21
N ALA A 1211 37.74 7.82 1.94
CA ALA A 1211 38.99 7.94 2.68
C ALA A 1211 38.80 8.33 4.16
N LEU A 1212 37.66 8.94 4.50
CA LEU A 1212 37.26 9.25 5.89
C LEU A 1212 36.53 8.07 6.58
N ARG A 1213 36.02 7.09 5.81
CA ARG A 1213 35.37 5.87 6.33
C ARG A 1213 36.33 4.68 6.46
N ALA A 1214 37.41 4.67 5.69
CA ALA A 1214 38.51 3.69 5.77
C ALA A 1214 39.53 4.10 6.83
#